data_AF-A0A7X9A988-F1
#
_entry.id   AF-A0A7X9A988-F1
#
_cell.length_a   1.000
_cell.length_b   1.000
_cell.length_c   1.000
_cell.angle_alpha   90.00
_cell.angle_beta   90.00
_cell.angle_gamma   90.00
#
_symmetry.space_group_name_H-M   'P 1'
#
loop_
_entity.id
_entity.type
_entity.pdbx_description
1 polymer ?
#
loop_
_entity_poly.entity_id
_entity_poly.type
_entity_poly.pdbx_seq_one_letter_code
_entity_poly.pdbx_strand_id
1 'polypeptide(L)'
;MNRIVNRPRFACLISWLVICYLLTVAHCSRGNDFTIPYLRGEISLDGVLSEAVWDTVPWRSNFLILGTDDAPAAATRFKVFHNQHELFIGIECQEPSMETLVDTPVYTHNSSMIWMHDSVEINLVPDENLLNLYKFMINSQGISCALWGEDDNTDRGIYVFMQPYSNHLRTHTSRHADKWIVELALPLGAINFAPDATALWRFNIGRNRYAVKPAELSASSRLSELKKHVQVRDFQKVELEAFSPAVYQWEFTNMATALQRQASGALDCQFAVDVINRSGEFRICQGRVSLLDDKQAKVLSDEWEFDVTDTAFSRQQRSFVLPVEGEFQLDFELYSSLGHLLKKVRKPVELRYQPLKIKVRKPVYRNNIYATMPDKSIELEILLEESIGTALTVTVEGGTLREKAEIAVSQAKNTVRFDAANWPDGTYAIHVVGADAKVPLRSELTIRKLPYQPGEIWLDAEGIVHYDGKPRLPIGWYSTFPPNSLYDTSVIMAHFKNFESFKKTVESQEKKGAVIMYTPYQEFHPVNYNNWRWEIFRDPQDRRAGLTPAQKEKLQAFLPKASKLRGIMGWYLADEPEARDNNPGWFIEAVELMKELDPYHPTFMLNYGSEGMRKFSKGCDILMPDCYPQYFEDGSTGKPRWCTSQWMQTIKSLGLPGWLMVQISPWPDFSPDRKLKGVPPSLDDIRSQFYQALLHDAKGITMYAYYDSARFEVARLGSDAVTREIRILEPLLLRNSIPGAVSFESTPEDRFFQVGMKKHQGLIGIIAVNTSMETRKIRFRLNEKVGDKLFVAGENRSVALSGKEFSDEFAAGETHIYLNDEALAAKVESLPKVRADIAAAVAARKKPGIIIGTGELFAGDYQNIGKGIFPEGMVRMSASSEKTTYPTRNSGTLYYLLDGLVDPPQAYYSWLPKKDETAPWLEILLAQEEEVSEVRLYSGYDPADHSFLLQAASVLLPQEDGTFTELNASEQLQDGCMTLRFPKTRLKRLRIRVDRWQAQRNGYLLTEVELY
;
A
#
# COMPACT_ATOMS: atom_id res chain seq x y z
N MET A 1 21.13 -84.62 -34.59
CA MET A 1 22.60 -84.53 -34.62
C MET A 1 23.01 -83.18 -34.03
N ASN A 2 23.76 -83.19 -32.92
CA ASN A 2 24.74 -82.21 -32.40
C ASN A 2 24.63 -80.74 -32.90
N ARG A 3 24.63 -79.66 -32.09
CA ARG A 3 25.45 -79.36 -30.90
C ARG A 3 25.00 -78.02 -30.25
N ILE A 4 25.42 -77.83 -29.01
CA ILE A 4 25.17 -76.80 -27.98
C ILE A 4 25.60 -75.37 -28.36
N VAL A 5 24.82 -74.33 -27.97
CA VAL A 5 25.32 -73.00 -27.52
C VAL A 5 24.38 -72.41 -26.45
N ASN A 6 24.98 -71.98 -25.33
CA ASN A 6 24.38 -71.36 -24.14
C ASN A 6 23.60 -70.05 -24.42
N ARG A 7 22.48 -69.84 -23.70
CA ARG A 7 21.86 -68.53 -23.44
C ARG A 7 22.31 -68.03 -22.07
N PRO A 8 22.82 -66.78 -21.96
CA PRO A 8 22.20 -65.85 -21.03
C PRO A 8 22.21 -64.42 -21.58
N ARG A 9 21.05 -63.87 -21.97
CA ARG A 9 20.91 -62.43 -22.32
C ARG A 9 19.65 -61.76 -21.80
N PHE A 10 18.83 -62.41 -20.98
CA PHE A 10 17.61 -61.80 -20.44
C PHE A 10 17.77 -61.14 -19.06
N ALA A 11 18.80 -61.48 -18.28
CA ALA A 11 19.03 -60.87 -16.97
C ALA A 11 19.69 -59.47 -17.05
N CYS A 12 20.64 -59.25 -17.99
CA CYS A 12 21.31 -57.95 -18.12
C CYS A 12 20.39 -56.82 -18.63
N LEU A 13 19.37 -57.13 -19.44
CA LEU A 13 18.47 -56.08 -19.97
C LEU A 13 17.53 -55.54 -18.88
N ILE A 14 17.09 -56.39 -17.96
CA ILE A 14 16.23 -55.98 -16.83
C ILE A 14 17.05 -55.18 -15.81
N SER A 15 18.31 -55.56 -15.55
CA SER A 15 19.19 -54.78 -14.68
C SER A 15 19.55 -53.41 -15.28
N TRP A 16 19.72 -53.30 -16.61
CA TRP A 16 19.94 -52.00 -17.27
C TRP A 16 18.68 -51.13 -17.32
N LEU A 17 17.49 -51.71 -17.52
CA LEU A 17 16.24 -50.95 -17.49
C LEU A 17 15.86 -50.51 -16.08
N VAL A 18 16.15 -51.29 -15.03
CA VAL A 18 15.95 -50.88 -13.63
C VAL A 18 16.98 -49.83 -13.21
N ILE A 19 18.22 -49.91 -13.67
CA ILE A 19 19.24 -48.86 -13.41
C ILE A 19 18.94 -47.58 -14.19
N CYS A 20 18.47 -47.66 -15.44
CA CYS A 20 18.03 -46.49 -16.20
C CYS A 20 16.72 -45.90 -15.64
N TYR A 21 15.80 -46.71 -15.10
CA TYR A 21 14.59 -46.22 -14.43
C TYR A 21 14.93 -45.60 -13.08
N LEU A 22 15.86 -46.15 -12.30
CA LEU A 22 16.36 -45.54 -11.06
C LEU A 22 17.17 -44.26 -11.33
N LEU A 23 17.90 -44.17 -12.45
CA LEU A 23 18.63 -42.95 -12.84
C LEU A 23 17.75 -41.87 -13.48
N THR A 24 16.64 -42.25 -14.14
CA THR A 24 15.65 -41.28 -14.68
C THR A 24 14.63 -40.84 -13.63
N VAL A 25 14.29 -41.69 -12.65
CA VAL A 25 13.51 -41.28 -11.47
C VAL A 25 14.35 -40.42 -10.51
N ALA A 26 15.68 -40.53 -10.53
CA ALA A 26 16.58 -39.59 -9.85
C ALA A 26 16.79 -38.25 -10.62
N HIS A 27 16.38 -38.16 -11.89
CA HIS A 27 16.45 -36.93 -12.70
C HIS A 27 15.09 -36.26 -12.90
N CYS A 28 14.10 -36.61 -12.08
CA CYS A 28 12.79 -35.98 -12.11
C CYS A 28 12.25 -35.65 -10.70
N SER A 29 13.12 -35.31 -9.74
CA SER A 29 12.71 -34.64 -8.50
C SER A 29 12.74 -33.12 -8.72
N ARG A 30 11.55 -32.51 -8.70
CA ARG A 30 11.37 -31.07 -8.50
C ARG A 30 12.05 -30.67 -7.18
N GLY A 31 13.06 -29.79 -7.21
CA GLY A 31 13.66 -29.14 -6.03
C GLY A 31 14.51 -30.03 -5.11
N ASN A 32 15.63 -29.51 -4.61
CA ASN A 32 16.41 -30.13 -3.52
C ASN A 32 15.69 -29.93 -2.17
N ASP A 33 14.45 -30.39 -2.05
CA ASP A 33 13.68 -30.33 -0.80
C ASP A 33 14.36 -31.19 0.29
N PHE A 34 14.29 -30.75 1.55
CA PHE A 34 14.95 -31.49 2.64
C PHE A 34 14.37 -31.24 4.03
N THR A 35 14.61 -32.18 4.94
CA THR A 35 14.26 -32.04 6.35
C THR A 35 15.39 -31.35 7.12
N ILE A 36 15.06 -30.33 7.90
CA ILE A 36 15.97 -29.74 8.89
C ILE A 36 15.86 -30.59 10.17
N PRO A 37 16.95 -31.24 10.60
CA PRO A 37 16.88 -32.20 11.70
C PRO A 37 16.71 -31.52 13.06
N TYR A 38 16.03 -32.24 13.97
CA TYR A 38 15.96 -31.88 15.38
C TYR A 38 17.14 -32.47 16.14
N LEU A 39 18.01 -31.62 16.69
CA LEU A 39 19.18 -32.05 17.45
C LEU A 39 19.28 -31.31 18.78
N ARG A 40 19.62 -32.06 19.84
CA ARG A 40 19.92 -31.52 21.17
C ARG A 40 21.43 -31.32 21.26
N GLY A 41 21.91 -30.17 20.79
CA GLY A 41 23.30 -29.76 20.91
C GLY A 41 23.38 -28.30 21.32
N GLU A 42 24.30 -27.97 22.22
CA GLU A 42 24.65 -26.58 22.53
C GLU A 42 25.72 -26.10 21.56
N ILE A 43 25.57 -24.89 21.04
CA ILE A 43 26.52 -24.24 20.13
C ILE A 43 27.14 -23.02 20.82
N SER A 44 28.46 -22.94 20.81
CA SER A 44 29.22 -21.76 21.16
C SER A 44 29.55 -21.00 19.89
N LEU A 45 28.82 -19.92 19.62
CA LEU A 45 28.99 -19.12 18.39
C LEU A 45 30.38 -18.46 18.32
N ASP A 46 31.33 -19.14 17.70
CA ASP A 46 32.74 -18.75 17.54
C ASP A 46 33.19 -18.69 16.07
N GLY A 47 32.32 -19.11 15.15
CA GLY A 47 32.57 -19.08 13.71
C GLY A 47 33.51 -20.18 13.23
N VAL A 48 33.75 -21.25 14.00
CA VAL A 48 34.66 -22.35 13.63
C VAL A 48 33.92 -23.66 13.34
N LEU A 49 32.65 -23.79 13.75
CA LEU A 49 31.80 -24.98 13.56
C LEU A 49 32.44 -26.27 14.13
N SER A 50 33.00 -26.18 15.34
CA SER A 50 33.86 -27.23 15.91
C SER A 50 33.12 -28.20 16.86
N GLU A 51 31.90 -27.87 17.24
CA GLU A 51 31.07 -28.67 18.14
C GLU A 51 30.64 -29.99 17.51
N ALA A 52 30.62 -31.05 18.31
CA ALA A 52 30.31 -32.41 17.84
C ALA A 52 28.95 -32.54 17.14
N VAL A 53 27.97 -31.70 17.47
CA VAL A 53 26.67 -31.70 16.78
C VAL A 53 26.83 -31.32 15.31
N TRP A 54 27.75 -30.40 14.98
CA TRP A 54 28.02 -30.03 13.59
C TRP A 54 28.51 -31.23 12.78
N ASP A 55 29.30 -32.14 13.33
CA ASP A 55 29.77 -33.34 12.63
C ASP A 55 28.65 -34.29 12.21
N THR A 56 27.51 -34.24 12.90
CA THR A 56 26.33 -35.05 12.59
C THR A 56 25.43 -34.44 11.52
N VAL A 57 25.56 -33.13 11.27
CA VAL A 57 24.73 -32.40 10.30
C VAL A 57 25.38 -32.44 8.91
N PRO A 58 24.67 -32.91 7.87
CA PRO A 58 25.24 -33.00 6.53
C PRO A 58 25.49 -31.61 5.93
N TRP A 59 26.63 -31.47 5.23
CA TRP A 59 26.91 -30.30 4.40
C TRP A 59 25.99 -30.27 3.17
N ARG A 60 25.53 -29.07 2.82
CA ARG A 60 24.81 -28.77 1.58
C ARG A 60 25.62 -27.78 0.76
N SER A 61 25.97 -28.12 -0.48
CA SER A 61 26.98 -27.39 -1.27
C SER A 61 26.56 -27.03 -2.70
N ASN A 62 25.32 -27.34 -3.10
CA ASN A 62 24.86 -27.18 -4.48
C ASN A 62 24.34 -25.75 -4.74
N PHE A 63 25.21 -24.75 -4.57
CA PHE A 63 24.88 -23.38 -4.95
C PHE A 63 24.93 -23.23 -6.47
N LEU A 64 23.98 -22.46 -7.01
CA LEU A 64 23.90 -22.14 -8.44
C LEU A 64 24.01 -20.62 -8.61
N ILE A 65 24.70 -20.18 -9.66
CA ILE A 65 24.67 -18.78 -10.07
C ILE A 65 23.22 -18.39 -10.38
N LEU A 66 22.79 -17.21 -9.92
CA LEU A 66 21.40 -16.78 -10.09
C LEU A 66 21.01 -16.76 -11.57
N GLY A 67 19.86 -17.34 -11.90
CA GLY A 67 19.34 -17.42 -13.27
C GLY A 67 20.07 -18.40 -14.20
N THR A 68 21.01 -19.21 -13.69
CA THR A 68 21.70 -20.27 -14.46
C THR A 68 21.72 -21.61 -13.71
N ASP A 69 22.21 -22.65 -14.37
CA ASP A 69 22.47 -23.97 -13.75
C ASP A 69 23.97 -24.18 -13.48
N ASP A 70 24.76 -23.11 -13.55
CA ASP A 70 26.20 -23.17 -13.36
C ASP A 70 26.57 -23.07 -11.87
N ALA A 71 27.60 -23.80 -11.48
CA ALA A 71 28.20 -23.65 -10.16
C ALA A 71 28.97 -22.30 -10.06
N PRO A 72 28.97 -21.63 -8.89
CA PRO A 72 29.78 -20.43 -8.69
C PRO A 72 31.27 -20.75 -8.74
N ALA A 73 32.09 -19.77 -9.12
CA ALA A 73 33.55 -19.91 -9.17
C ALA A 73 34.15 -20.15 -7.77
N ALA A 74 33.51 -19.61 -6.72
CA ALA A 74 33.88 -19.85 -5.33
C ALA A 74 32.76 -20.59 -4.60
N ALA A 75 33.07 -21.78 -4.07
CA ALA A 75 32.05 -22.65 -3.48
C ALA A 75 31.49 -22.09 -2.17
N THR A 76 30.18 -22.22 -1.98
CA THR A 76 29.50 -21.95 -0.71
C THR A 76 28.78 -23.21 -0.26
N ARG A 77 28.87 -23.52 1.03
CA ARG A 77 28.16 -24.65 1.63
C ARG A 77 27.65 -24.33 3.02
N PHE A 78 26.60 -25.03 3.45
CA PHE A 78 26.00 -24.79 4.77
C PHE A 78 25.56 -26.08 5.49
N LYS A 79 25.42 -25.96 6.80
CA LYS A 79 24.78 -26.90 7.73
C LYS A 79 23.62 -26.18 8.42
N VAL A 80 22.53 -26.89 8.69
CA VAL A 80 21.36 -26.35 9.39
C VAL A 80 20.69 -27.42 10.25
N PHE A 81 20.31 -27.06 11.47
CA PHE A 81 19.51 -27.88 12.38
C PHE A 81 18.74 -26.97 13.35
N HIS A 82 17.79 -27.52 14.10
CA HIS A 82 17.11 -26.78 15.17
C HIS A 82 16.97 -27.63 16.43
N ASN A 83 16.76 -26.97 17.57
CA ASN A 83 16.51 -27.63 18.86
C ASN A 83 15.10 -27.34 19.42
N GLN A 84 14.15 -27.05 18.52
CA GLN A 84 12.81 -26.47 18.78
C GLN A 84 12.78 -25.03 19.29
N HIS A 85 13.88 -24.48 19.82
CA HIS A 85 13.93 -23.13 20.37
C HIS A 85 14.73 -22.16 19.52
N GLU A 86 15.76 -22.66 18.86
CA GLU A 86 16.66 -21.92 18.01
C GLU A 86 16.92 -22.70 16.71
N LEU A 87 17.09 -21.96 15.63
CA LEU A 87 17.59 -22.45 14.36
C LEU A 87 19.08 -22.10 14.24
N PHE A 88 19.92 -23.10 14.06
CA PHE A 88 21.37 -22.94 13.92
C PHE A 88 21.76 -23.11 12.46
N ILE A 89 22.59 -22.19 11.96
CA ILE A 89 23.12 -22.27 10.59
C ILE A 89 24.62 -21.97 10.60
N GLY A 90 25.40 -22.89 10.04
CA GLY A 90 26.82 -22.70 9.76
C GLY A 90 27.02 -22.61 8.25
N ILE A 91 27.64 -21.53 7.76
CA ILE A 91 27.85 -21.27 6.33
C ILE A 91 29.33 -21.06 6.09
N GLU A 92 29.94 -21.84 5.21
CA GLU A 92 31.31 -21.67 4.76
C GLU A 92 31.30 -21.10 3.34
N CYS A 93 31.95 -19.95 3.17
CA CYS A 93 32.11 -19.26 1.90
C CYS A 93 33.59 -19.31 1.51
N GLN A 94 33.95 -20.15 0.53
CA GLN A 94 35.28 -20.07 -0.06
C GLN A 94 35.43 -18.73 -0.77
N GLU A 95 36.62 -18.15 -0.68
CA GLU A 95 36.92 -16.90 -1.35
C GLU A 95 38.41 -16.84 -1.68
N PRO A 96 38.79 -17.05 -2.96
CA PRO A 96 40.17 -16.92 -3.40
C PRO A 96 40.72 -15.49 -3.35
N SER A 97 39.84 -14.48 -3.28
CA SER A 97 40.19 -13.05 -3.30
C SER A 97 39.82 -12.36 -1.98
N MET A 98 40.26 -12.93 -0.85
CA MET A 98 39.97 -12.40 0.50
C MET A 98 40.42 -10.95 0.69
N GLU A 99 41.48 -10.52 -0.02
CA GLU A 99 42.04 -9.17 0.04
C GLU A 99 41.20 -8.11 -0.67
N THR A 100 40.25 -8.51 -1.52
CA THR A 100 39.36 -7.59 -2.26
C THR A 100 37.91 -7.64 -1.80
N LEU A 101 37.62 -8.29 -0.66
CA LEU A 101 36.29 -8.30 -0.06
C LEU A 101 35.73 -6.88 0.02
N VAL A 102 34.49 -6.70 -0.41
CA VAL A 102 33.77 -5.43 -0.28
C VAL A 102 33.05 -5.42 1.05
N ASP A 103 33.58 -4.65 2.00
CA ASP A 103 33.06 -4.54 3.37
C ASP A 103 33.05 -3.09 3.89
N THR A 104 32.69 -2.17 3.00
CA THR A 104 32.69 -0.71 3.19
C THR A 104 32.13 -0.28 4.57
N PRO A 105 32.85 0.53 5.37
CA PRO A 105 32.46 0.86 6.75
C PRO A 105 31.24 1.81 6.87
N VAL A 106 30.57 2.15 5.76
CA VAL A 106 29.40 3.05 5.74
C VAL A 106 28.13 2.38 6.30
N TYR A 107 28.04 1.05 6.23
CA TYR A 107 26.87 0.31 6.70
C TYR A 107 27.14 -0.37 8.03
N THR A 108 26.35 -0.03 9.04
CA THR A 108 26.39 -0.62 10.39
C THR A 108 25.38 -1.76 10.52
N HIS A 109 25.36 -2.43 11.68
CA HIS A 109 24.30 -3.39 12.01
C HIS A 109 22.92 -2.76 11.75
N ASN A 110 21.99 -3.60 11.28
CA ASN A 110 20.63 -3.22 10.88
C ASN A 110 20.53 -2.35 9.61
N SER A 111 21.63 -2.09 8.90
CA SER A 111 21.52 -1.51 7.55
C SER A 111 20.90 -2.52 6.57
N SER A 112 19.80 -2.16 5.94
CA SER A 112 19.18 -2.97 4.87
C SER A 112 20.04 -3.02 3.60
N MET A 113 21.10 -2.19 3.50
CA MET A 113 21.98 -2.09 2.32
C MET A 113 23.17 -3.05 2.35
N ILE A 114 23.31 -3.88 3.39
CA ILE A 114 24.43 -4.84 3.54
C ILE A 114 24.52 -5.83 2.36
N TRP A 115 23.44 -6.05 1.62
CA TRP A 115 23.46 -6.88 0.39
C TRP A 115 24.47 -6.39 -0.66
N MET A 116 24.90 -5.13 -0.62
CA MET A 116 25.93 -4.58 -1.51
C MET A 116 27.37 -4.97 -1.13
N HIS A 117 27.55 -5.74 -0.05
CA HIS A 117 28.85 -6.24 0.42
C HIS A 117 29.01 -7.73 0.12
N ASP A 118 30.23 -8.23 0.32
CA ASP A 118 30.46 -9.66 0.48
C ASP A 118 29.67 -10.21 1.68
N SER A 119 28.52 -10.80 1.37
CA SER A 119 27.51 -11.21 2.33
C SER A 119 26.80 -12.50 1.94
N VAL A 120 26.05 -13.03 2.91
CA VAL A 120 25.07 -14.09 2.73
C VAL A 120 23.69 -13.57 3.10
N GLU A 121 22.66 -14.09 2.43
CA GLU A 121 21.25 -13.77 2.67
C GLU A 121 20.46 -15.04 2.99
N ILE A 122 20.06 -15.23 4.24
CA ILE A 122 19.19 -16.33 4.66
C ILE A 122 17.73 -15.86 4.56
N ASN A 123 16.91 -16.59 3.82
CA ASN A 123 15.49 -16.29 3.66
C ASN A 123 14.66 -17.48 4.18
N LEU A 124 13.78 -17.19 5.14
CA LEU A 124 12.88 -18.15 5.79
C LEU A 124 11.43 -17.74 5.54
N VAL A 125 10.61 -18.68 5.08
CA VAL A 125 9.19 -18.44 4.78
C VAL A 125 8.38 -19.45 5.57
N PRO A 126 8.02 -19.13 6.83
CA PRO A 126 7.16 -19.98 7.65
C PRO A 126 5.67 -19.85 7.29
N ASP A 127 5.33 -18.90 6.42
CA ASP A 127 3.96 -18.64 5.95
C ASP A 127 3.67 -19.42 4.66
N GLU A 128 2.75 -20.39 4.74
CA GLU A 128 2.37 -21.20 3.57
C GLU A 128 1.71 -20.38 2.46
N ASN A 129 1.08 -19.26 2.79
CA ASN A 129 0.45 -18.36 1.82
C ASN A 129 1.47 -17.47 1.11
N LEU A 130 2.75 -17.53 1.51
CA LEU A 130 3.85 -16.75 0.94
C LEU A 130 3.65 -15.24 1.07
N LEU A 131 2.79 -14.77 1.98
CA LEU A 131 2.55 -13.34 2.17
C LEU A 131 3.68 -12.68 2.96
N ASN A 132 4.41 -13.47 3.76
CA ASN A 132 5.42 -12.98 4.68
C ASN A 132 6.72 -13.80 4.60
N LEU A 133 7.86 -13.14 4.70
CA LEU A 133 9.16 -13.80 4.83
C LEU A 133 10.09 -13.09 5.81
N TYR A 134 11.05 -13.84 6.34
CA TYR A 134 12.11 -13.34 7.19
C TYR A 134 13.44 -13.43 6.45
N LYS A 135 14.14 -12.31 6.35
CA LYS A 135 15.42 -12.20 5.65
C LYS A 135 16.51 -11.77 6.62
N PHE A 136 17.58 -12.54 6.71
CA PHE A 136 18.75 -12.23 7.52
C PHE A 136 19.95 -12.06 6.60
N MET A 137 20.60 -10.90 6.67
CA MET A 137 21.82 -10.61 5.92
C MET A 137 22.98 -10.54 6.89
N ILE A 138 24.09 -11.23 6.57
CA ILE A 138 25.32 -11.21 7.36
C ILE A 138 26.49 -11.06 6.40
N ASN A 139 27.35 -10.05 6.62
CA ASN A 139 28.56 -9.88 5.83
C ASN A 139 29.76 -10.62 6.44
N SER A 140 30.88 -10.63 5.71
CA SER A 140 32.12 -11.29 6.16
C SER A 140 32.79 -10.69 7.40
N GLN A 141 32.30 -9.56 7.94
CA GLN A 141 32.72 -8.97 9.22
C GLN A 141 31.76 -9.29 10.37
N GLY A 142 30.64 -9.98 10.11
CA GLY A 142 29.60 -10.26 11.10
C GLY A 142 28.60 -9.13 11.29
N ILE A 143 28.68 -8.07 10.49
CA ILE A 143 27.64 -7.05 10.46
C ILE A 143 26.38 -7.67 9.89
N SER A 144 25.29 -7.56 10.63
CA SER A 144 24.03 -8.25 10.35
C SER A 144 22.83 -7.32 10.30
N CYS A 145 21.80 -7.74 9.57
CA CYS A 145 20.49 -7.10 9.50
C CYS A 145 19.41 -8.18 9.37
N ALA A 146 18.33 -8.06 10.15
CA ALA A 146 17.16 -8.93 10.06
C ALA A 146 15.97 -8.13 9.59
N LEU A 147 15.34 -8.53 8.49
CA LEU A 147 14.21 -7.87 7.87
C LEU A 147 13.01 -8.80 7.87
N TRP A 148 11.83 -8.22 8.01
CA TRP A 148 10.58 -8.88 7.72
C TRP A 148 10.05 -8.31 6.41
N GLY A 149 9.70 -9.18 5.47
CA GLY A 149 9.16 -8.81 4.17
C GLY A 149 7.70 -9.20 4.07
N GLU A 150 6.86 -8.24 3.68
CA GLU A 150 5.47 -8.48 3.26
C GLU A 150 5.44 -8.39 1.74
N ASP A 151 4.68 -9.29 1.09
CA ASP A 151 4.52 -9.27 -0.36
C ASP A 151 3.96 -7.89 -0.79
N ASP A 152 4.61 -7.26 -1.76
CA ASP A 152 4.23 -5.92 -2.25
C ASP A 152 2.93 -5.94 -3.05
N ASN A 153 2.32 -7.13 -3.14
CA ASN A 153 1.13 -7.46 -3.88
C ASN A 153 1.34 -7.29 -5.39
N THR A 154 2.44 -6.73 -5.89
CA THR A 154 2.54 -6.31 -7.29
C THR A 154 2.73 -7.45 -8.28
N ASP A 155 2.51 -8.69 -7.85
CA ASP A 155 2.55 -9.88 -8.69
C ASP A 155 3.94 -10.31 -9.14
N ARG A 156 4.94 -9.52 -8.76
CA ARG A 156 6.31 -9.67 -9.22
C ARG A 156 7.12 -10.55 -8.28
N GLY A 157 6.49 -11.14 -7.26
CA GLY A 157 7.17 -11.81 -6.14
C GLY A 157 8.14 -10.88 -5.43
N ILE A 158 7.81 -9.59 -5.42
CA ILE A 158 8.60 -8.54 -4.78
C ILE A 158 8.03 -8.39 -3.37
N TYR A 159 8.93 -8.35 -2.40
CA TYR A 159 8.57 -8.12 -1.01
C TYR A 159 9.07 -6.75 -0.62
N VAL A 160 8.21 -5.97 0.02
CA VAL A 160 8.66 -4.76 0.70
C VAL A 160 9.22 -5.20 2.04
N PHE A 161 10.52 -5.03 2.18
CA PHE A 161 11.20 -5.28 3.44
C PHE A 161 10.98 -4.11 4.38
N MET A 162 10.34 -4.40 5.50
CA MET A 162 10.08 -3.47 6.58
C MET A 162 11.35 -3.25 7.41
N GLN A 163 11.30 -2.30 8.35
CA GLN A 163 12.44 -1.96 9.20
C GLN A 163 13.07 -3.22 9.82
N PRO A 164 14.36 -3.16 10.17
CA PRO A 164 14.95 -4.22 10.96
C PRO A 164 14.14 -4.42 12.23
N TYR A 165 13.49 -5.58 12.35
CA TYR A 165 12.65 -5.86 13.50
C TYR A 165 13.53 -6.28 14.67
N SER A 166 13.07 -6.02 15.89
CA SER A 166 13.84 -6.40 17.08
C SER A 166 13.93 -7.92 17.16
N ASN A 167 15.16 -8.42 17.03
CA ASN A 167 15.47 -9.83 16.97
C ASN A 167 16.63 -10.14 17.93
N HIS A 168 16.75 -11.40 18.33
CA HIS A 168 17.88 -11.91 19.09
C HIS A 168 18.81 -12.75 18.21
N LEU A 169 18.92 -12.41 16.91
CA LEU A 169 19.87 -13.10 16.03
C LEU A 169 21.27 -12.93 16.61
N ARG A 170 21.91 -14.04 16.91
CA ARG A 170 23.32 -14.07 17.31
C ARG A 170 24.11 -14.62 16.14
N THR A 171 25.19 -13.94 15.79
CA THR A 171 26.09 -14.37 14.72
C THR A 171 27.53 -14.09 15.10
N HIS A 172 28.41 -14.99 14.69
CA HIS A 172 29.84 -14.78 14.68
C HIS A 172 30.39 -15.10 13.29
N THR A 173 31.46 -14.41 12.90
CA THR A 173 32.15 -14.67 11.64
C THR A 173 33.64 -14.83 11.85
N SER A 174 34.24 -15.81 11.19
CA SER A 174 35.69 -15.99 11.16
C SER A 174 36.20 -15.82 9.73
N ARG A 175 37.36 -15.19 9.57
CA ARG A 175 38.06 -15.05 8.29
C ARG A 175 39.33 -15.89 8.32
N HIS A 176 39.55 -16.66 7.27
CA HIS A 176 40.73 -17.48 7.06
C HIS A 176 41.47 -17.03 5.79
N ALA A 177 42.50 -17.76 5.37
CA ALA A 177 43.30 -17.40 4.20
C ALA A 177 42.51 -17.48 2.88
N ASP A 178 41.59 -18.44 2.76
CA ASP A 178 40.91 -18.83 1.52
C ASP A 178 39.38 -18.93 1.66
N LYS A 179 38.85 -18.51 2.81
CA LYS A 179 37.42 -18.61 3.14
C LYS A 179 37.04 -17.71 4.30
N TRP A 180 35.74 -17.55 4.48
CA TRP A 180 35.16 -17.02 5.70
C TRP A 180 33.92 -17.81 6.08
N ILE A 181 33.62 -17.83 7.37
CA ILE A 181 32.55 -18.65 7.95
C ILE A 181 31.56 -17.73 8.66
N VAL A 182 30.27 -18.01 8.49
CA VAL A 182 29.18 -17.48 9.33
C VAL A 182 28.68 -18.61 10.20
N GLU A 183 28.57 -18.33 11.49
CA GLU A 183 27.83 -19.18 12.41
C GLU A 183 26.76 -18.33 13.07
N LEU A 184 25.51 -18.81 13.06
CA LEU A 184 24.39 -18.08 13.63
C LEU A 184 23.43 -18.97 14.41
N ALA A 185 22.79 -18.36 15.40
CA ALA A 185 21.64 -18.90 16.12
C ALA A 185 20.49 -17.89 16.07
N LEU A 186 19.34 -18.33 15.56
CA LEU A 186 18.12 -17.56 15.47
C LEU A 186 17.09 -18.10 16.46
N PRO A 187 16.74 -17.37 17.52
CA PRO A 187 15.65 -17.74 18.41
C PRO A 187 14.30 -17.75 17.67
N LEU A 188 13.59 -18.87 17.72
CA LEU A 188 12.32 -19.03 17.00
C LEU A 188 11.20 -18.15 17.60
N GLY A 189 11.29 -17.77 18.88
CA GLY A 189 10.39 -16.77 19.48
C GLY A 189 10.59 -15.34 18.97
N ALA A 190 11.56 -15.11 18.09
CA ALA A 190 11.68 -13.86 17.34
C ALA A 190 10.93 -13.89 15.99
N ILE A 191 10.34 -15.02 15.60
CA ILE A 191 9.51 -15.15 14.39
C ILE A 191 8.04 -15.03 14.79
N ASN A 192 7.25 -14.29 14.01
CA ASN A 192 5.79 -14.27 14.19
C ASN A 192 5.19 -15.39 13.34
N PHE A 193 4.61 -16.38 14.00
CA PHE A 193 3.89 -17.46 13.35
C PHE A 193 2.42 -17.08 13.20
N ALA A 194 1.86 -17.34 12.01
CA ALA A 194 0.41 -17.29 11.82
C ALA A 194 -0.28 -18.36 12.68
N PRO A 195 -1.57 -18.19 13.05
CA PRO A 195 -2.29 -19.19 13.84
C PRO A 195 -2.33 -20.59 13.22
N ASP A 196 -2.26 -20.67 11.89
CA ASP A 196 -2.26 -21.89 11.07
C ASP A 196 -0.86 -22.31 10.59
N ALA A 197 0.21 -21.71 11.13
CA ALA A 197 1.57 -22.05 10.75
C ALA A 197 1.89 -23.54 10.98
N THR A 198 2.68 -24.12 10.08
CA THR A 198 3.10 -25.52 10.12
C THR A 198 4.64 -25.64 10.23
N ALA A 199 5.14 -26.87 10.23
CA ALA A 199 6.57 -27.15 10.15
C ALA A 199 7.12 -27.07 8.71
N LEU A 200 6.27 -26.86 7.71
CA LEU A 200 6.65 -26.77 6.31
C LEU A 200 6.99 -25.32 5.96
N TRP A 201 8.27 -25.05 5.70
CA TRP A 201 8.77 -23.74 5.35
C TRP A 201 9.31 -23.73 3.93
N ARG A 202 9.58 -22.52 3.42
CA ARG A 202 10.55 -22.36 2.33
C ARG A 202 11.84 -21.73 2.83
N PHE A 203 12.94 -22.15 2.23
CA PHE A 203 14.28 -21.85 2.70
C PHE A 203 15.23 -21.54 1.53
N ASN A 204 16.04 -20.49 1.67
CA ASN A 204 17.10 -20.19 0.73
C ASN A 204 18.28 -19.49 1.40
N ILE A 205 19.50 -19.83 1.00
CA ILE A 205 20.70 -19.05 1.31
C ILE A 205 21.26 -18.50 0.02
N GLY A 206 21.38 -17.18 -0.09
CA GLY A 206 22.08 -16.46 -1.15
C GLY A 206 23.50 -16.08 -0.74
N ARG A 207 24.41 -15.98 -1.70
CA ARG A 207 25.77 -15.45 -1.58
C ARG A 207 25.94 -14.27 -2.53
N ASN A 208 26.26 -13.11 -1.97
CA ASN A 208 26.65 -11.91 -2.69
C ASN A 208 28.18 -11.83 -2.76
N ARG A 209 28.82 -12.17 -3.88
CA ARG A 209 30.28 -12.12 -4.03
C ARG A 209 30.71 -10.88 -4.81
N TYR A 210 31.06 -9.82 -4.07
CA TYR A 210 31.48 -8.53 -4.61
C TYR A 210 33.00 -8.36 -4.69
N ALA A 211 33.76 -9.32 -4.15
CA ALA A 211 35.22 -9.39 -4.26
C ALA A 211 35.73 -9.42 -5.71
N VAL A 212 34.86 -9.76 -6.68
CA VAL A 212 35.16 -9.82 -8.12
C VAL A 212 34.26 -8.86 -8.93
N LYS A 213 34.69 -8.57 -10.17
CA LYS A 213 33.94 -7.73 -11.12
C LYS A 213 33.72 -8.46 -12.46
N PRO A 214 32.48 -8.57 -12.96
CA PRO A 214 31.23 -8.23 -12.28
C PRO A 214 30.99 -9.11 -11.04
N ALA A 215 30.13 -8.64 -10.11
CA ALA A 215 29.79 -9.40 -8.91
C ALA A 215 29.14 -10.74 -9.30
N GLU A 216 29.50 -11.80 -8.58
CA GLU A 216 28.95 -13.15 -8.74
C GLU A 216 27.89 -13.38 -7.65
N LEU A 217 26.67 -13.71 -8.05
CA LEU A 217 25.56 -13.94 -7.12
C LEU A 217 25.12 -15.39 -7.26
N SER A 218 25.02 -16.12 -6.15
CA SER A 218 24.61 -17.53 -6.17
C SER A 218 23.67 -17.88 -5.02
N ALA A 219 22.91 -18.96 -5.14
CA ALA A 219 21.95 -19.38 -4.11
C ALA A 219 21.86 -20.90 -3.98
N SER A 220 21.48 -21.36 -2.79
CA SER A 220 21.22 -22.78 -2.54
C SER A 220 19.99 -23.29 -3.28
N SER A 221 18.98 -22.43 -3.50
CA SER A 221 17.81 -22.72 -4.32
C SER A 221 18.08 -22.36 -5.79
N ARG A 222 17.41 -23.06 -6.71
CA ARG A 222 17.47 -22.77 -8.15
C ARG A 222 16.57 -21.56 -8.44
N LEU A 223 17.14 -20.37 -8.43
CA LEU A 223 16.40 -19.13 -8.65
C LEU A 223 16.35 -18.78 -10.14
N SER A 224 15.16 -18.50 -10.65
CA SER A 224 14.89 -18.31 -12.08
C SER A 224 15.33 -16.94 -12.62
N GLU A 225 15.32 -15.89 -11.79
CA GLU A 225 15.74 -14.55 -12.20
C GLU A 225 17.20 -14.24 -11.90
N LEU A 226 17.84 -13.50 -12.81
CA LEU A 226 19.16 -12.90 -12.62
C LEU A 226 19.12 -11.83 -11.51
N LYS A 227 20.15 -11.78 -10.67
CA LYS A 227 20.44 -10.68 -9.72
C LYS A 227 19.45 -10.46 -8.56
N LYS A 228 18.58 -11.42 -8.22
CA LYS A 228 17.68 -11.32 -7.06
C LYS A 228 17.71 -12.57 -6.19
N HIS A 229 18.04 -12.43 -4.91
CA HIS A 229 18.01 -13.55 -3.96
C HIS A 229 16.62 -13.85 -3.39
N VAL A 230 15.68 -12.91 -3.48
CA VAL A 230 14.32 -13.05 -2.96
C VAL A 230 13.39 -13.44 -4.09
N GLN A 231 13.15 -14.74 -4.22
CA GLN A 231 12.23 -15.34 -5.18
C GLN A 231 11.50 -16.48 -4.46
N VAL A 232 10.57 -16.11 -3.57
CA VAL A 232 10.00 -17.02 -2.56
C VAL A 232 9.42 -18.30 -3.14
N ARG A 233 8.88 -18.25 -4.35
CA ARG A 233 8.31 -19.42 -5.04
C ARG A 233 9.36 -20.45 -5.49
N ASP A 234 10.57 -19.99 -5.76
CA ASP A 234 11.71 -20.80 -6.21
C ASP A 234 12.49 -21.40 -5.03
N PHE A 235 12.22 -20.92 -3.81
CA PHE A 235 12.88 -21.44 -2.60
C PHE A 235 12.53 -22.90 -2.36
N GLN A 236 13.53 -23.67 -1.94
CA GLN A 236 13.40 -25.07 -1.53
C GLN A 236 12.36 -25.20 -0.43
N LYS A 237 11.55 -26.25 -0.49
CA LYS A 237 10.67 -26.60 0.62
C LYS A 237 11.47 -27.38 1.65
N VAL A 238 11.28 -27.01 2.91
CA VAL A 238 11.91 -27.69 4.03
C VAL A 238 10.89 -28.00 5.10
N GLU A 239 11.03 -29.17 5.72
CA GLU A 239 10.25 -29.54 6.89
C GLU A 239 11.15 -29.51 8.11
N LEU A 240 10.76 -28.78 9.17
CA LEU A 240 11.49 -28.81 10.44
C LEU A 240 11.02 -30.01 11.26
N GLU A 241 11.91 -30.98 11.46
CA GLU A 241 11.60 -32.23 12.13
C GLU A 241 11.09 -31.99 13.56
N ALA A 242 9.92 -32.55 13.91
CA ALA A 242 9.35 -32.44 15.25
C ALA A 242 9.16 -30.99 15.77
N PHE A 243 9.13 -29.99 14.89
CA PHE A 243 8.88 -28.61 15.27
C PHE A 243 7.39 -28.37 15.55
N SER A 244 7.09 -27.67 16.64
CA SER A 244 5.73 -27.27 17.01
C SER A 244 5.61 -25.74 17.07
N PRO A 245 4.96 -25.10 16.08
CA PRO A 245 4.78 -23.64 16.09
C PRO A 245 3.81 -23.16 17.17
N ALA A 246 2.96 -24.05 17.72
CA ALA A 246 1.97 -23.72 18.74
C ALA A 246 2.60 -23.06 19.99
N VAL A 247 3.81 -23.47 20.37
CA VAL A 247 4.53 -22.92 21.55
C VAL A 247 4.80 -21.41 21.44
N TYR A 248 4.79 -20.87 20.22
CA TYR A 248 5.08 -19.46 19.91
C TYR A 248 3.82 -18.59 19.72
N GLN A 249 2.63 -19.16 19.91
CA GLN A 249 1.35 -18.45 19.77
C GLN A 249 1.06 -17.60 21.02
N TRP A 250 1.52 -16.35 21.01
CA TRP A 250 1.35 -15.37 22.10
C TRP A 250 0.88 -14.01 21.56
N GLU A 251 0.13 -13.25 22.34
CA GLU A 251 -0.23 -11.85 22.01
C GLU A 251 0.06 -10.91 23.18
N PHE A 252 0.52 -9.70 22.86
CA PHE A 252 0.68 -8.62 23.84
C PHE A 252 -0.25 -7.47 23.49
N THR A 253 -1.06 -7.06 24.45
CA THR A 253 -2.00 -5.94 24.30
C THR A 253 -1.84 -4.94 25.46
N ASN A 254 -2.42 -3.75 25.33
CA ASN A 254 -2.45 -2.72 26.38
C ASN A 254 -1.09 -2.36 27.01
N MET A 255 0.01 -2.48 26.26
CA MET A 255 1.34 -2.13 26.74
C MET A 255 1.50 -0.61 26.88
N ALA A 256 1.80 -0.12 28.09
CA ALA A 256 1.84 1.32 28.41
C ALA A 256 2.89 1.67 29.49
N THR A 257 3.32 2.93 29.51
CA THR A 257 4.22 3.50 30.53
C THR A 257 3.70 4.83 31.09
N ALA A 258 3.99 5.15 32.35
CA ALA A 258 3.67 6.43 33.00
C ALA A 258 4.78 6.88 33.96
N LEU A 259 5.01 8.18 34.14
CA LEU A 259 6.01 8.71 35.09
C LEU A 259 5.35 9.38 36.30
N GLN A 260 5.95 9.20 37.48
CA GLN A 260 5.61 9.90 38.71
C GLN A 260 6.87 10.43 39.39
N ARG A 261 6.77 11.53 40.15
CA ARG A 261 7.89 12.03 40.95
C ARG A 261 7.73 11.58 42.39
N GLN A 262 8.76 10.93 42.92
CA GLN A 262 8.83 10.55 44.32
C GLN A 262 9.12 11.76 45.21
N ALA A 263 8.81 11.68 46.51
CA ALA A 263 9.14 12.71 47.48
C ALA A 263 10.66 13.03 47.56
N SER A 264 11.52 12.09 47.17
CA SER A 264 12.98 12.25 47.06
C SER A 264 13.41 13.11 45.85
N GLY A 265 12.50 13.41 44.93
CA GLY A 265 12.77 14.04 43.64
C GLY A 265 13.08 13.07 42.49
N ALA A 266 13.27 11.78 42.78
CA ALA A 266 13.48 10.73 41.77
C ALA A 266 12.23 10.51 40.90
N LEU A 267 12.43 10.11 39.65
CA LEU A 267 11.34 9.79 38.72
C LEU A 267 11.09 8.28 38.72
N ASP A 268 9.84 7.88 38.89
CA ASP A 268 9.38 6.49 38.94
C ASP A 268 8.53 6.19 37.70
N CYS A 269 8.93 5.20 36.91
CA CYS A 269 8.25 4.81 35.68
C CYS A 269 7.46 3.52 35.92
N GLN A 270 6.15 3.61 35.75
CA GLN A 270 5.18 2.54 35.87
C GLN A 270 4.97 1.90 34.49
N PHE A 271 5.19 0.60 34.36
CA PHE A 271 4.99 -0.19 33.15
C PHE A 271 3.83 -1.19 33.33
N ALA A 272 3.01 -1.36 32.30
CA ALA A 272 1.96 -2.38 32.26
C ALA A 272 1.86 -3.06 30.88
N VAL A 273 1.47 -4.35 30.85
CA VAL A 273 1.19 -5.12 29.62
C VAL A 273 0.21 -6.26 29.90
N ASP A 274 -0.69 -6.56 28.95
CA ASP A 274 -1.53 -7.74 28.97
C ASP A 274 -0.92 -8.83 28.09
N VAL A 275 -0.67 -10.00 28.67
CA VAL A 275 -0.08 -11.17 28.00
C VAL A 275 -1.17 -12.22 27.78
N ILE A 276 -1.39 -12.61 26.53
CA ILE A 276 -2.41 -13.59 26.13
C ILE A 276 -1.70 -14.84 25.62
N ASN A 277 -2.02 -15.98 26.22
CA ASN A 277 -1.51 -17.28 25.84
C ASN A 277 -2.44 -17.95 24.83
N ARG A 278 -1.93 -18.30 23.65
CA ARG A 278 -2.62 -19.11 22.63
C ARG A 278 -1.86 -20.38 22.29
N SER A 279 -0.96 -20.81 23.17
CA SER A 279 -0.13 -21.99 22.92
C SER A 279 -0.87 -23.32 23.11
N GLY A 280 -2.13 -23.29 23.55
CA GLY A 280 -2.97 -24.48 23.78
C GLY A 280 -2.77 -25.14 25.14
N GLU A 281 -1.89 -24.60 25.99
CA GLU A 281 -1.53 -25.18 27.28
C GLU A 281 -1.20 -24.09 28.32
N PHE A 282 -1.36 -24.43 29.60
CA PHE A 282 -0.87 -23.60 30.72
C PHE A 282 0.65 -23.45 30.69
N ARG A 283 1.17 -22.25 31.01
CA ARG A 283 2.61 -21.95 31.00
C ARG A 283 3.02 -21.11 32.21
N ILE A 284 4.22 -21.39 32.73
CA ILE A 284 4.97 -20.48 33.61
C ILE A 284 6.02 -19.79 32.75
N CYS A 285 6.05 -18.46 32.81
CA CYS A 285 6.86 -17.62 31.95
C CYS A 285 7.67 -16.61 32.77
N GLN A 286 8.78 -16.15 32.20
CA GLN A 286 9.55 -15.03 32.70
C GLN A 286 9.38 -13.84 31.75
N GLY A 287 8.83 -12.74 32.26
CA GLY A 287 8.77 -11.47 31.54
C GLY A 287 10.01 -10.65 31.84
N ARG A 288 10.59 -10.03 30.80
CA ARG A 288 11.64 -9.02 30.94
C ARG A 288 11.22 -7.73 30.26
N VAL A 289 11.35 -6.63 30.99
CA VAL A 289 11.20 -5.28 30.45
C VAL A 289 12.56 -4.59 30.38
N SER A 290 12.81 -3.82 29.34
CA SER A 290 14.03 -3.01 29.22
C SER A 290 13.76 -1.67 28.54
N LEU A 291 14.45 -0.62 28.99
CA LEU A 291 14.52 0.67 28.31
C LEU A 291 15.91 0.84 27.69
N LEU A 292 15.93 1.15 26.40
CA LEU A 292 17.15 1.36 25.62
C LEU A 292 17.21 2.83 25.18
N ASP A 293 18.39 3.45 25.25
CA ASP A 293 18.61 4.80 24.73
C ASP A 293 18.75 4.84 23.19
N ASP A 294 19.04 6.03 22.65
CA ASP A 294 19.30 6.26 21.22
C ASP A 294 20.46 5.43 20.67
N LYS A 295 21.44 5.08 21.52
CA LYS A 295 22.58 4.21 21.21
C LYS A 295 22.30 2.73 21.47
N GLN A 296 21.05 2.36 21.73
CA GLN A 296 20.62 1.00 22.06
C GLN A 296 21.26 0.45 23.36
N ALA A 297 21.81 1.31 24.22
CA ALA A 297 22.32 0.89 25.52
C ALA A 297 21.17 0.71 26.50
N LYS A 298 21.21 -0.39 27.26
CA LYS A 298 20.21 -0.71 28.28
C LYS A 298 20.38 0.24 29.47
N VAL A 299 19.46 1.20 29.57
CA VAL A 299 19.41 2.19 30.66
C VAL A 299 18.72 1.59 31.89
N LEU A 300 17.78 0.67 31.64
CA LEU A 300 17.01 0.02 32.69
C LEU A 300 16.57 -1.37 32.25
N SER A 301 16.51 -2.32 33.18
CA SER A 301 15.93 -3.64 32.95
C SER A 301 15.43 -4.23 34.25
N ASP A 302 14.31 -4.93 34.17
CA ASP A 302 13.74 -5.72 35.26
C ASP A 302 13.14 -7.02 34.71
N GLU A 303 13.11 -8.07 35.51
CA GLU A 303 12.61 -9.38 35.11
C GLU A 303 11.84 -10.07 36.23
N TRP A 304 10.81 -10.85 35.86
CA TRP A 304 9.95 -11.51 36.83
C TRP A 304 9.23 -12.71 36.26
N GLU A 305 8.80 -13.62 37.14
CA GLU A 305 8.03 -14.80 36.79
C GLU A 305 6.53 -14.60 37.00
N PHE A 306 5.71 -15.22 36.15
CA PHE A 306 4.25 -15.30 36.27
C PHE A 306 3.69 -16.47 35.46
N ASP A 307 2.49 -16.91 35.79
CA ASP A 307 1.75 -17.94 35.05
C ASP A 307 0.64 -17.36 34.16
N VAL A 308 0.34 -18.07 33.07
CA VAL A 308 -0.74 -17.73 32.14
C VAL A 308 -1.45 -19.01 31.70
N THR A 309 -2.73 -19.15 32.05
CA THR A 309 -3.60 -20.23 31.56
C THR A 309 -3.91 -20.05 30.06
N ASP A 310 -4.17 -21.16 29.37
CA ASP A 310 -4.50 -21.12 27.94
C ASP A 310 -5.77 -20.29 27.68
N THR A 311 -5.77 -19.52 26.59
CA THR A 311 -6.82 -18.57 26.16
C THR A 311 -7.14 -17.43 27.15
N ALA A 312 -6.47 -17.37 28.30
CA ALA A 312 -6.63 -16.29 29.26
C ALA A 312 -5.64 -15.14 29.00
N PHE A 313 -5.99 -13.95 29.47
CA PHE A 313 -5.06 -12.83 29.55
C PHE A 313 -4.55 -12.67 30.98
N SER A 314 -3.26 -12.36 31.13
CA SER A 314 -2.61 -12.05 32.40
C SER A 314 -2.03 -10.63 32.35
N ARG A 315 -2.50 -9.77 33.25
CA ARG A 315 -2.03 -8.37 33.33
C ARG A 315 -0.79 -8.27 34.21
N GLN A 316 0.30 -7.77 33.64
CA GLN A 316 1.57 -7.56 34.31
C GLN A 316 1.80 -6.07 34.56
N GLN A 317 2.31 -5.71 35.74
CA GLN A 317 2.61 -4.33 36.15
C GLN A 317 3.93 -4.24 36.92
N ARG A 318 4.78 -3.27 36.60
CA ARG A 318 6.08 -3.04 37.26
C ARG A 318 6.36 -1.56 37.43
N SER A 319 7.22 -1.23 38.41
CA SER A 319 7.71 0.13 38.58
C SER A 319 9.21 0.17 38.75
N PHE A 320 9.84 1.20 38.21
CA PHE A 320 11.29 1.33 38.23
C PHE A 320 11.74 2.80 38.21
N VAL A 321 12.86 3.09 38.88
CA VAL A 321 13.40 4.46 38.97
C VAL A 321 14.09 4.83 37.66
N LEU A 322 13.59 5.87 37.00
CA LEU A 322 14.14 6.39 35.76
C LEU A 322 15.35 7.30 36.06
N PRO A 323 16.55 6.99 35.53
CA PRO A 323 17.74 7.77 35.83
C PRO A 323 17.77 9.13 35.10
N VAL A 324 17.20 9.20 33.89
CA VAL A 324 17.16 10.39 33.05
C VAL A 324 15.88 10.42 32.23
N GLU A 325 15.33 11.60 32.01
CA GLU A 325 14.19 11.80 31.12
C GLU A 325 14.64 11.76 29.66
N GLY A 326 13.76 11.31 28.77
CA GLY A 326 14.09 11.28 27.35
C GLY A 326 13.21 10.33 26.55
N GLU A 327 13.68 10.07 25.33
CA GLU A 327 13.09 9.08 24.44
C GLU A 327 13.85 7.75 24.56
N PHE A 328 13.11 6.65 24.63
CA PHE A 328 13.66 5.31 24.80
C PHE A 328 12.97 4.32 23.85
N GLN A 329 13.62 3.19 23.58
CA GLN A 329 12.94 1.99 23.08
C GLN A 329 12.58 1.09 24.27
N LEU A 330 11.29 0.81 24.42
CA LEU A 330 10.75 -0.15 25.38
C LEU A 330 10.71 -1.54 24.75
N ASP A 331 11.48 -2.45 25.33
CA ASP A 331 11.48 -3.87 25.00
C ASP A 331 10.69 -4.65 26.04
N PHE A 332 9.77 -5.50 25.57
CA PHE A 332 9.17 -6.55 26.37
C PHE A 332 9.44 -7.92 25.74
N GLU A 333 10.08 -8.80 26.50
CA GLU A 333 10.46 -10.15 26.12
C GLU A 333 9.75 -11.14 27.04
N LEU A 334 9.18 -12.19 26.46
CA LEU A 334 8.60 -13.31 27.18
C LEU A 334 9.47 -14.55 26.98
N TYR A 335 9.90 -15.15 28.07
CA TYR A 335 10.68 -16.37 28.11
C TYR A 335 9.88 -17.51 28.75
N SER A 336 10.19 -18.75 28.38
CA SER A 336 9.75 -19.92 29.14
C SER A 336 10.46 -19.98 30.49
N SER A 337 9.96 -20.79 31.42
CA SER A 337 10.66 -21.07 32.70
C SER A 337 12.06 -21.68 32.54
N LEU A 338 12.39 -22.19 31.35
CA LEU A 338 13.70 -22.72 30.99
C LEU A 338 14.60 -21.68 30.28
N GLY A 339 14.14 -20.44 30.14
CA GLY A 339 14.91 -19.34 29.55
C GLY A 339 14.87 -19.26 28.02
N HIS A 340 13.96 -19.98 27.35
CA HIS A 340 13.81 -19.89 25.89
C HIS A 340 12.89 -18.72 25.51
N LEU A 341 13.30 -17.89 24.55
CA LEU A 341 12.47 -16.78 24.07
C LEU A 341 11.20 -17.33 23.40
N LEU A 342 10.03 -16.87 23.86
CA LEU A 342 8.72 -17.24 23.33
C LEU A 342 8.13 -16.14 22.44
N LYS A 343 8.28 -14.87 22.83
CA LYS A 343 7.85 -13.72 22.02
C LYS A 343 8.56 -12.44 22.47
N LYS A 344 8.75 -11.50 21.54
CA LYS A 344 9.30 -10.15 21.81
C LYS A 344 8.54 -9.06 21.08
N VAL A 345 8.41 -7.90 21.71
CA VAL A 345 7.94 -6.67 21.08
C VAL A 345 8.84 -5.50 21.51
N ARG A 346 9.10 -4.58 20.59
CA ARG A 346 9.78 -3.30 20.82
C ARG A 346 8.85 -2.15 20.45
N LYS A 347 8.80 -1.11 21.27
CA LYS A 347 8.06 0.14 20.96
C LYS A 347 8.83 1.38 21.43
N PRO A 348 8.83 2.49 20.66
CA PRO A 348 9.35 3.76 21.15
C PRO A 348 8.44 4.32 22.26
N VAL A 349 9.04 4.90 23.30
CA VAL A 349 8.35 5.60 24.39
C VAL A 349 9.06 6.91 24.73
N GLU A 350 8.30 7.96 25.03
CA GLU A 350 8.84 9.22 25.56
C GLU A 350 8.50 9.31 27.05
N LEU A 351 9.52 9.41 27.89
CA LEU A 351 9.42 9.46 29.35
C LEU A 351 9.95 10.81 29.82
N ARG A 352 9.07 11.82 29.84
CA ARG A 352 9.32 13.14 30.42
C ARG A 352 8.29 13.47 31.49
N TYR A 353 8.75 13.97 32.62
CA TYR A 353 7.93 14.42 33.73
C TYR A 353 7.26 15.74 33.39
N GLN A 354 5.94 15.72 33.25
CA GLN A 354 5.13 16.89 32.99
C GLN A 354 3.95 16.89 33.97
N PRO A 355 4.12 17.45 35.18
CA PRO A 355 3.11 17.40 36.25
C PRO A 355 1.87 18.24 35.91
N LEU A 356 2.02 19.18 34.98
CA LEU A 356 0.96 19.99 34.39
C LEU A 356 0.98 19.81 32.88
N LYS A 357 -0.11 19.29 32.32
CA LYS A 357 -0.30 19.15 30.87
C LYS A 357 -1.50 19.99 30.43
N ILE A 358 -1.39 20.65 29.29
CA ILE A 358 -2.50 21.36 28.67
C ILE A 358 -2.98 20.54 27.48
N LYS A 359 -4.24 20.12 27.51
CA LYS A 359 -4.93 19.51 26.38
C LYS A 359 -5.91 20.51 25.79
N VAL A 360 -5.67 20.92 24.55
CA VAL A 360 -6.62 21.75 23.80
C VAL A 360 -7.81 20.87 23.39
N ARG A 361 -8.99 21.21 23.89
CA ARG A 361 -10.26 20.59 23.49
C ARG A 361 -10.90 21.37 22.34
N LYS A 362 -10.75 22.71 22.36
CA LYS A 362 -11.12 23.59 21.26
C LYS A 362 -10.06 24.70 21.10
N PRO A 363 -9.69 25.05 19.86
CA PRO A 363 -10.10 24.42 18.60
C PRO A 363 -9.52 23.01 18.42
N VAL A 364 -10.19 22.17 17.64
CA VAL A 364 -9.88 20.73 17.52
C VAL A 364 -8.77 20.41 16.52
N TYR A 365 -8.42 21.35 15.65
CA TYR A 365 -7.47 21.13 14.56
C TYR A 365 -6.36 22.18 14.57
N ARG A 366 -5.11 21.69 14.64
CA ARG A 366 -3.86 22.48 14.59
C ARG A 366 -3.78 23.66 15.57
N ASN A 367 -4.55 23.63 16.66
CA ASN A 367 -4.70 24.76 17.58
C ASN A 367 -5.09 26.07 16.86
N ASN A 368 -5.84 25.96 15.76
CA ASN A 368 -6.23 27.08 14.91
C ASN A 368 -7.75 27.32 14.96
N ILE A 369 -8.14 28.58 15.09
CA ILE A 369 -9.51 29.05 14.92
C ILE A 369 -9.60 29.65 13.51
N TYR A 370 -10.25 28.92 12.61
CA TYR A 370 -10.44 29.30 11.22
C TYR A 370 -11.62 30.25 11.08
N ALA A 371 -11.68 31.09 10.06
CA ALA A 371 -12.71 32.13 9.94
C ALA A 371 -14.12 31.56 9.71
N THR A 372 -14.25 30.43 9.02
CA THR A 372 -15.53 29.76 8.73
C THR A 372 -15.98 28.77 9.80
N MET A 373 -15.16 28.48 10.82
CA MET A 373 -15.57 27.63 11.95
C MET A 373 -16.77 28.24 12.69
N PRO A 374 -17.88 27.53 12.93
CA PRO A 374 -19.00 28.08 13.68
C PRO A 374 -18.66 28.41 15.14
N ASP A 375 -17.82 27.58 15.78
CA ASP A 375 -17.40 27.74 17.17
C ASP A 375 -16.02 28.42 17.24
N LYS A 376 -15.95 29.57 17.92
CA LYS A 376 -14.73 30.35 18.14
C LYS A 376 -14.22 30.26 19.59
N SER A 377 -14.75 29.34 20.38
CA SER A 377 -14.31 29.16 21.75
C SER A 377 -12.96 28.44 21.82
N ILE A 378 -12.18 28.82 22.83
CA ILE A 378 -11.00 28.08 23.27
C ILE A 378 -11.41 27.32 24.53
N GLU A 379 -11.22 26.02 24.53
CA GLU A 379 -11.47 25.17 25.69
C GLU A 379 -10.20 24.38 25.99
N LEU A 380 -9.63 24.64 27.16
CA LEU A 380 -8.42 24.00 27.65
C LEU A 380 -8.80 23.03 28.76
N GLU A 381 -8.27 21.82 28.68
CA GLU A 381 -8.27 20.87 29.79
C GLU A 381 -6.87 20.83 30.38
N ILE A 382 -6.73 21.33 31.61
CA ILE A 382 -5.47 21.33 32.35
C ILE A 382 -5.47 20.11 33.25
N LEU A 383 -4.54 19.20 32.95
CA LEU A 383 -4.34 17.95 33.67
C LEU A 383 -3.21 18.16 34.68
N LEU A 384 -3.52 17.92 35.95
CA LEU A 384 -2.56 17.92 37.04
C LEU A 384 -2.39 16.49 37.56
N GLU A 385 -1.16 16.01 37.54
CA GLU A 385 -0.80 14.71 38.11
C GLU A 385 -0.41 14.84 39.60
N GLU A 386 0.07 16.01 40.01
CA GLU A 386 0.40 16.36 41.39
C GLU A 386 -0.03 17.78 41.76
N SER A 387 0.21 18.19 43.01
CA SER A 387 -0.06 19.54 43.50
C SER A 387 -1.53 19.98 43.30
N ILE A 388 -2.44 19.01 43.33
CA ILE A 388 -3.90 19.21 43.33
C ILE A 388 -4.28 20.06 44.55
N GLY A 389 -5.15 21.04 44.34
CA GLY A 389 -5.60 22.00 45.34
C GLY A 389 -4.81 23.30 45.36
N THR A 390 -3.72 23.40 44.59
CA THR A 390 -2.99 24.66 44.40
C THR A 390 -3.73 25.59 43.43
N ALA A 391 -3.53 26.90 43.57
CA ALA A 391 -4.10 27.87 42.64
C ALA A 391 -3.36 27.85 41.31
N LEU A 392 -4.09 27.95 40.20
CA LEU A 392 -3.56 28.09 38.84
C LEU A 392 -4.02 29.41 38.21
N THR A 393 -3.12 30.05 37.48
CA THR A 393 -3.41 31.20 36.62
C THR A 393 -3.16 30.82 35.17
N VAL A 394 -4.18 31.02 34.33
CA VAL A 394 -4.08 30.85 32.88
C VAL A 394 -4.11 32.23 32.24
N THR A 395 -3.05 32.62 31.54
CA THR A 395 -3.00 33.88 30.79
C THR A 395 -2.97 33.60 29.30
N VAL A 396 -3.61 34.46 28.52
CA VAL A 396 -3.55 34.46 27.05
C VAL A 396 -3.06 35.82 26.58
N GLU A 397 -2.00 35.82 25.78
CA GLU A 397 -1.35 37.04 25.31
C GLU A 397 -1.07 37.01 23.81
N GLY A 398 -1.43 38.06 23.09
CA GLY A 398 -1.13 38.21 21.66
C GLY A 398 -1.50 39.59 21.15
N GLY A 399 -0.58 40.28 20.47
CA GLY A 399 -0.77 41.69 20.09
C GLY A 399 -1.13 42.55 21.31
N THR A 400 -2.26 43.25 21.25
CA THR A 400 -2.81 44.07 22.35
C THR A 400 -3.73 43.29 23.30
N LEU A 401 -4.12 42.06 22.95
CA LEU A 401 -5.02 41.25 23.78
C LEU A 401 -4.27 40.68 25.00
N ARG A 402 -4.89 40.80 26.18
CA ARG A 402 -4.48 40.16 27.42
C ARG A 402 -5.71 39.66 28.15
N GLU A 403 -5.90 38.34 28.17
CA GLU A 403 -6.99 37.67 28.87
C GLU A 403 -6.43 36.80 30.00
N LYS A 404 -7.22 36.59 31.06
CA LYS A 404 -6.82 35.69 32.15
C LYS A 404 -8.00 34.92 32.73
N ALA A 405 -7.71 33.74 33.24
CA ALA A 405 -8.61 32.93 34.05
C ALA A 405 -7.86 32.40 35.28
N GLU A 406 -8.55 32.34 36.42
CA GLU A 406 -7.98 31.89 37.69
C GLU A 406 -8.75 30.65 38.17
N ILE A 407 -8.00 29.65 38.64
CA ILE A 407 -8.53 28.47 39.32
C ILE A 407 -8.01 28.53 40.75
N ALA A 408 -8.89 28.88 41.70
CA ALA A 408 -8.47 29.09 43.10
C ALA A 408 -7.99 27.79 43.77
N VAL A 409 -8.64 26.66 43.48
CA VAL A 409 -8.32 25.33 44.02
C VAL A 409 -8.40 24.33 42.88
N SER A 410 -7.24 23.90 42.38
CA SER A 410 -7.17 22.98 41.25
C SER A 410 -7.62 21.57 41.59
N GLN A 411 -8.17 20.88 40.59
CA GLN A 411 -8.48 19.45 40.59
C GLN A 411 -7.48 18.69 39.71
N ALA A 412 -7.52 17.36 39.71
CA ALA A 412 -6.72 16.54 38.76
C ALA A 412 -6.99 16.92 37.29
N LYS A 413 -8.22 17.35 37.01
CA LYS A 413 -8.64 17.85 35.70
C LYS A 413 -9.42 19.15 35.88
N ASN A 414 -8.93 20.21 35.24
CA ASN A 414 -9.53 21.54 35.28
C ASN A 414 -9.91 21.94 33.85
N THR A 415 -10.98 22.73 33.72
CA THR A 415 -11.41 23.26 32.43
C THR A 415 -11.41 24.77 32.47
N VAL A 416 -10.77 25.39 31.47
CA VAL A 416 -10.76 26.84 31.27
C VAL A 416 -11.28 27.14 29.88
N ARG A 417 -12.11 28.19 29.78
CA ARG A 417 -12.73 28.59 28.53
C ARG A 417 -12.49 30.08 28.27
N PHE A 418 -12.21 30.41 27.01
CA PHE A 418 -12.17 31.77 26.51
C PHE A 418 -13.08 31.88 25.28
N ASP A 419 -13.71 33.04 25.10
CA ASP A 419 -14.42 33.37 23.86
C ASP A 419 -13.52 34.21 22.95
N ALA A 420 -13.03 33.60 21.87
CA ALA A 420 -12.16 34.26 20.91
C ALA A 420 -12.90 34.84 19.70
N ALA A 421 -14.24 34.88 19.72
CA ALA A 421 -15.06 35.38 18.60
C ALA A 421 -14.65 36.80 18.19
N ASN A 422 -14.40 37.68 19.17
CA ASN A 422 -14.05 39.09 18.95
C ASN A 422 -12.55 39.40 19.02
N TRP A 423 -11.69 38.39 19.20
CA TRP A 423 -10.24 38.60 19.20
C TRP A 423 -9.77 39.01 17.80
N PRO A 424 -8.74 39.86 17.66
CA PRO A 424 -8.10 40.08 16.37
C PRO A 424 -7.57 38.78 15.75
N ASP A 425 -7.37 38.74 14.44
CA ASP A 425 -6.61 37.64 13.84
C ASP A 425 -5.15 37.74 14.27
N GLY A 426 -4.52 36.62 14.61
CA GLY A 426 -3.17 36.61 15.14
C GLY A 426 -2.80 35.34 15.90
N THR A 427 -1.60 35.36 16.46
CA THR A 427 -1.02 34.27 17.25
C THR A 427 -1.08 34.65 18.73
N TYR A 428 -1.53 33.71 19.55
CA TYR A 428 -1.77 33.89 20.97
C TYR A 428 -0.99 32.83 21.77
N ALA A 429 -0.13 33.29 22.68
CA ALA A 429 0.55 32.44 23.64
C ALA A 429 -0.35 32.22 24.86
N ILE A 430 -0.46 30.97 25.29
CA ILE A 430 -1.20 30.57 26.48
C ILE A 430 -0.19 30.08 27.50
N HIS A 431 -0.20 30.68 28.69
CA HIS A 431 0.64 30.26 29.80
C HIS A 431 -0.25 29.78 30.95
N VAL A 432 0.07 28.62 31.51
CA VAL A 432 -0.52 28.12 32.74
C VAL A 432 0.56 28.09 33.80
N VAL A 433 0.34 28.79 34.91
CA VAL A 433 1.28 28.89 36.03
C VAL A 433 0.56 28.51 37.32
N GLY A 434 1.12 27.58 38.10
CA GLY A 434 0.65 27.25 39.44
C GLY A 434 1.45 27.95 40.52
N ALA A 435 0.81 28.25 41.66
CA ALA A 435 1.42 28.95 42.79
C ALA A 435 2.21 28.02 43.75
N ASP A 436 2.55 26.79 43.35
CA ASP A 436 3.27 25.85 44.22
C ASP A 436 4.74 26.25 44.41
N ALA A 437 5.15 26.45 45.66
CA ALA A 437 6.51 26.84 46.03
C ALA A 437 7.52 25.67 45.98
N LYS A 438 7.06 24.41 45.86
CA LYS A 438 7.93 23.22 45.86
C LYS A 438 8.27 22.69 44.47
N VAL A 439 7.35 22.80 43.51
CA VAL A 439 7.53 22.38 42.12
C VAL A 439 7.02 23.48 41.19
N PRO A 440 7.85 24.05 40.29
CA PRO A 440 7.38 25.05 39.34
C PRO A 440 6.40 24.43 38.35
N LEU A 441 5.11 24.66 38.57
CA LEU A 441 4.04 24.26 37.64
C LEU A 441 3.94 25.31 36.54
N ARG A 442 4.57 25.07 35.39
CA ARG A 442 4.42 25.91 34.21
C ARG A 442 4.26 25.06 32.96
N SER A 443 3.30 25.42 32.12
CA SER A 443 3.19 24.92 30.74
C SER A 443 2.79 26.07 29.83
N GLU A 444 3.19 25.98 28.57
CA GLU A 444 2.78 26.93 27.55
C GLU A 444 2.41 26.24 26.23
N LEU A 445 1.53 26.88 25.46
CA LEU A 445 1.21 26.49 24.09
C LEU A 445 0.78 27.69 23.27
N THR A 446 0.70 27.50 21.96
CA THR A 446 0.24 28.53 21.02
C THR A 446 -1.09 28.16 20.38
N ILE A 447 -2.00 29.14 20.28
CA ILE A 447 -3.22 29.10 19.47
C ILE A 447 -3.15 30.20 18.41
N ARG A 448 -3.70 29.97 17.21
CA ARG A 448 -3.83 31.00 16.17
C ARG A 448 -5.29 31.24 15.85
N LYS A 449 -5.67 32.51 15.69
CA LYS A 449 -6.92 32.89 15.01
C LYS A 449 -6.56 33.38 13.61
N LEU A 450 -7.07 32.69 12.60
CA LEU A 450 -6.65 32.87 11.22
C LEU A 450 -7.64 33.76 10.46
N PRO A 451 -7.16 34.70 9.61
CA PRO A 451 -8.03 35.46 8.73
C PRO A 451 -8.69 34.56 7.69
N TYR A 452 -9.86 34.97 7.20
CA TYR A 452 -10.52 34.24 6.12
C TYR A 452 -9.67 34.21 4.85
N GLN A 453 -9.62 33.04 4.19
CA GLN A 453 -9.07 32.86 2.85
C GLN A 453 -10.08 32.11 1.97
N PRO A 454 -10.27 32.50 0.68
CA PRO A 454 -11.13 31.73 -0.22
C PRO A 454 -10.62 30.30 -0.43
N GLY A 455 -11.50 29.31 -0.26
CA GLY A 455 -11.12 27.90 -0.23
C GLY A 455 -10.56 27.48 1.13
N GLU A 456 -10.98 28.12 2.23
CA GLU A 456 -10.51 27.79 3.57
C GLU A 456 -10.84 26.33 3.91
N ILE A 457 -9.84 25.59 4.39
CA ILE A 457 -9.96 24.19 4.77
C ILE A 457 -9.64 23.99 6.25
N TRP A 458 -10.43 23.17 6.92
CA TRP A 458 -10.14 22.68 8.27
C TRP A 458 -10.86 21.35 8.54
N LEU A 459 -10.36 20.62 9.54
CA LEU A 459 -10.92 19.33 9.96
C LEU A 459 -11.69 19.50 11.28
N ASP A 460 -12.88 18.91 11.38
CA ASP A 460 -13.62 18.88 12.64
C ASP A 460 -13.20 17.70 13.55
N ALA A 461 -13.89 17.55 14.69
CA ALA A 461 -13.58 16.53 15.68
C ALA A 461 -13.82 15.09 15.17
N GLU A 462 -14.65 14.90 14.15
CA GLU A 462 -14.85 13.61 13.48
C GLU A 462 -13.84 13.41 12.34
N GLY A 463 -13.01 14.41 12.02
CA GLY A 463 -12.10 14.39 10.88
C GLY A 463 -12.77 14.76 9.56
N ILE A 464 -13.99 15.30 9.58
CA ILE A 464 -14.70 15.75 8.37
C ILE A 464 -14.02 17.01 7.86
N VAL A 465 -13.82 17.06 6.54
CA VAL A 465 -13.26 18.22 5.86
C VAL A 465 -14.35 19.27 5.65
N HIS A 466 -14.06 20.51 6.06
CA HIS A 466 -14.89 21.67 5.77
C HIS A 466 -14.19 22.53 4.72
N TYR A 467 -14.84 22.75 3.57
CA TYR A 467 -14.37 23.63 2.51
C TYR A 467 -15.25 24.88 2.47
N ASP A 468 -14.65 26.06 2.73
CA ASP A 468 -15.39 27.32 2.96
C ASP A 468 -16.52 27.15 4.00
N GLY A 469 -16.23 26.43 5.09
CA GLY A 469 -17.18 26.17 6.18
C GLY A 469 -18.28 25.16 5.88
N LYS A 470 -18.25 24.52 4.70
CA LYS A 470 -19.23 23.50 4.32
C LYS A 470 -18.61 22.10 4.46
N PRO A 471 -19.22 21.20 5.24
CA PRO A 471 -18.76 19.81 5.31
C PRO A 471 -18.99 19.14 3.96
N ARG A 472 -18.01 18.35 3.51
CA ARG A 472 -18.09 17.56 2.28
C ARG A 472 -17.38 16.23 2.44
N LEU A 473 -17.85 15.22 1.72
CA LEU A 473 -17.12 13.97 1.50
C LEU A 473 -16.35 14.08 0.18
N PRO A 474 -15.03 14.31 0.18
CA PRO A 474 -14.29 14.46 -1.05
C PRO A 474 -14.21 13.12 -1.78
N ILE A 475 -14.51 13.13 -3.09
CA ILE A 475 -14.45 11.95 -3.95
C ILE A 475 -13.73 12.32 -5.24
N GLY A 476 -12.64 11.63 -5.51
CA GLY A 476 -11.70 12.05 -6.54
C GLY A 476 -10.94 10.93 -7.20
N TRP A 477 -9.98 11.34 -8.03
CA TRP A 477 -9.08 10.43 -8.72
C TRP A 477 -7.62 10.80 -8.47
N TYR A 478 -6.77 9.78 -8.46
CA TYR A 478 -5.38 9.97 -8.82
C TYR A 478 -5.33 10.27 -10.33
N SER A 479 -4.65 11.37 -10.72
CA SER A 479 -4.67 12.01 -12.05
C SER A 479 -5.91 12.88 -12.35
N THR A 480 -5.93 13.48 -13.54
CA THR A 480 -6.99 14.39 -13.98
C THR A 480 -8.14 13.65 -14.66
N PHE A 481 -9.34 14.21 -14.54
CA PHE A 481 -10.56 13.68 -15.15
C PHE A 481 -11.25 14.74 -16.05
N PRO A 482 -12.22 14.33 -16.90
CA PRO A 482 -12.96 15.22 -17.78
C PRO A 482 -13.72 16.31 -17.01
N PRO A 483 -13.99 17.47 -17.62
CA PRO A 483 -14.86 18.49 -17.03
C PRO A 483 -16.29 17.95 -16.80
N ASN A 484 -17.04 18.61 -15.92
CA ASN A 484 -18.43 18.26 -15.57
C ASN A 484 -18.62 16.84 -15.00
N SER A 485 -17.57 16.27 -14.40
CA SER A 485 -17.65 14.98 -13.71
C SER A 485 -18.32 15.10 -12.33
N LEU A 486 -18.62 13.94 -11.72
CA LEU A 486 -19.15 13.84 -10.35
C LEU A 486 -18.08 14.01 -9.25
N TYR A 487 -16.82 14.13 -9.66
CA TYR A 487 -15.63 14.13 -8.80
C TYR A 487 -15.17 15.56 -8.49
N ASP A 488 -14.68 15.77 -7.27
CA ASP A 488 -14.31 17.09 -6.75
C ASP A 488 -12.84 17.18 -6.31
N THR A 489 -12.10 16.08 -6.30
CA THR A 489 -10.68 16.07 -5.93
C THR A 489 -9.76 15.36 -6.92
N SER A 490 -8.55 15.89 -7.11
CA SER A 490 -7.50 15.27 -7.93
C SER A 490 -6.20 15.15 -7.15
N VAL A 491 -5.54 13.99 -7.18
CA VAL A 491 -4.13 13.86 -6.73
C VAL A 491 -3.21 14.03 -7.93
N ILE A 492 -2.27 14.97 -7.85
CA ILE A 492 -1.31 15.27 -8.93
C ILE A 492 0.11 15.41 -8.36
N MET A 493 1.07 14.70 -8.97
CA MET A 493 2.48 14.65 -8.55
C MET A 493 3.47 15.25 -9.58
N ALA A 494 3.01 16.12 -10.48
CA ALA A 494 3.85 16.64 -11.56
C ALA A 494 4.92 17.66 -11.09
N HIS A 495 5.96 17.82 -11.90
CA HIS A 495 6.94 18.88 -11.74
C HIS A 495 6.58 20.07 -12.64
N PHE A 496 6.76 21.28 -12.12
CA PHE A 496 6.51 22.49 -12.89
C PHE A 496 7.78 23.23 -13.27
N LYS A 497 7.72 23.91 -14.41
CA LYS A 497 8.77 24.82 -14.88
C LYS A 497 8.99 25.99 -13.90
N ASN A 498 7.89 26.52 -13.36
CA ASN A 498 7.84 27.68 -12.49
C ASN A 498 6.48 27.74 -11.78
N PHE A 499 6.36 28.66 -10.81
CA PHE A 499 5.14 28.86 -10.05
C PHE A 499 3.93 29.23 -10.93
N GLU A 500 4.12 29.98 -12.01
CA GLU A 500 3.01 30.37 -12.90
C GLU A 500 2.38 29.15 -13.61
N SER A 501 3.21 28.17 -14.00
CA SER A 501 2.73 26.92 -14.61
C SER A 501 1.97 26.06 -13.58
N PHE A 502 2.45 26.02 -12.34
CA PHE A 502 1.74 25.40 -11.21
C PHE A 502 0.38 26.07 -11.00
N LYS A 503 0.37 27.40 -10.84
CA LYS A 503 -0.84 28.20 -10.64
C LYS A 503 -1.88 27.99 -11.74
N LYS A 504 -1.46 28.02 -13.02
CA LYS A 504 -2.36 27.78 -14.15
C LYS A 504 -3.01 26.39 -14.09
N THR A 505 -2.29 25.39 -13.59
CA THR A 505 -2.84 24.03 -13.42
C THR A 505 -3.88 24.00 -12.31
N VAL A 506 -3.60 24.63 -11.16
CA VAL A 506 -4.56 24.77 -10.05
C VAL A 506 -5.84 25.47 -10.52
N GLU A 507 -5.71 26.64 -11.15
CA GLU A 507 -6.86 27.40 -11.67
C GLU A 507 -7.63 26.64 -12.75
N SER A 508 -6.95 25.82 -13.56
CA SER A 508 -7.61 24.99 -14.56
C SER A 508 -8.43 23.85 -13.93
N GLN A 509 -8.00 23.29 -12.81
CA GLN A 509 -8.79 22.28 -12.08
C GLN A 509 -9.95 22.93 -11.35
N GLU A 510 -9.72 24.10 -10.74
CA GLU A 510 -10.77 24.88 -10.07
C GLU A 510 -11.91 25.24 -11.05
N LYS A 511 -11.58 25.65 -12.27
CA LYS A 511 -12.59 25.92 -13.33
C LYS A 511 -13.43 24.70 -13.70
N LYS A 512 -12.97 23.49 -13.42
CA LYS A 512 -13.72 22.23 -13.60
C LYS A 512 -14.55 21.85 -12.37
N GLY A 513 -14.48 22.64 -11.29
CA GLY A 513 -15.12 22.35 -10.01
C GLY A 513 -14.29 21.44 -9.09
N ALA A 514 -13.02 21.18 -9.42
CA ALA A 514 -12.15 20.29 -8.65
C ALA A 514 -11.08 21.06 -7.85
N VAL A 515 -10.69 20.51 -6.70
CA VAL A 515 -9.55 20.97 -5.90
C VAL A 515 -8.47 19.90 -5.86
N ILE A 516 -7.21 20.28 -5.67
CA ILE A 516 -6.08 19.37 -5.87
C ILE A 516 -5.33 19.04 -4.58
N MET A 517 -4.95 17.78 -4.43
CA MET A 517 -3.90 17.33 -3.52
C MET A 517 -2.59 17.26 -4.29
N TYR A 518 -1.54 17.92 -3.80
CA TYR A 518 -0.32 18.13 -4.58
C TYR A 518 0.96 17.86 -3.78
N THR A 519 2.02 17.39 -4.45
CA THR A 519 3.33 17.21 -3.80
C THR A 519 4.00 18.57 -3.51
N PRO A 520 4.30 18.89 -2.23
CA PRO A 520 4.74 20.23 -1.84
C PRO A 520 6.20 20.56 -2.21
N TYR A 521 6.97 19.60 -2.72
CA TYR A 521 8.43 19.71 -2.88
C TYR A 521 8.90 20.43 -4.15
N GLN A 522 8.19 21.44 -4.64
CA GLN A 522 8.47 22.04 -5.96
C GLN A 522 9.85 22.73 -6.04
N GLU A 523 10.77 22.15 -6.82
CA GLU A 523 12.11 22.71 -7.07
C GLU A 523 12.14 23.76 -8.20
N PHE A 524 11.15 23.72 -9.09
CA PHE A 524 10.99 24.48 -10.33
C PHE A 524 12.19 24.43 -11.30
N HIS A 525 12.06 23.65 -12.38
CA HIS A 525 13.14 23.41 -13.35
C HIS A 525 12.83 24.02 -14.73
N PRO A 526 13.45 25.16 -15.13
CA PRO A 526 13.07 25.86 -16.35
C PRO A 526 13.36 25.10 -17.65
N VAL A 527 14.36 24.22 -17.64
CA VAL A 527 14.84 23.47 -18.81
C VAL A 527 14.44 21.98 -18.74
N ASN A 528 14.43 21.40 -17.53
CA ASN A 528 14.31 19.96 -17.32
C ASN A 528 13.07 19.53 -16.50
N TYR A 529 12.00 20.34 -16.39
CA TYR A 529 10.82 19.98 -15.59
C TYR A 529 10.16 18.64 -15.95
N ASN A 530 10.39 18.10 -17.16
CA ASN A 530 9.91 16.78 -17.55
C ASN A 530 10.82 15.62 -17.12
N ASN A 531 11.94 15.88 -16.44
CA ASN A 531 12.94 14.85 -16.11
C ASN A 531 12.58 13.97 -14.90
N TRP A 532 11.48 14.23 -14.18
CA TRP A 532 11.00 13.50 -12.99
C TRP A 532 12.10 13.23 -11.94
N ARG A 533 13.20 14.00 -11.94
CA ARG A 533 14.34 13.81 -11.04
C ARG A 533 14.41 15.00 -10.10
N TRP A 534 14.14 14.74 -8.82
CA TRP A 534 14.43 15.66 -7.73
C TRP A 534 15.95 15.85 -7.60
N GLU A 535 16.40 17.05 -7.26
CA GLU A 535 17.81 17.36 -6.99
C GLU A 535 18.07 17.61 -5.50
N ILE A 536 17.07 18.15 -4.79
CA ILE A 536 17.11 18.55 -3.37
C ILE A 536 16.25 17.61 -2.52
N PHE A 537 15.16 17.11 -3.09
CA PHE A 537 14.25 16.17 -2.45
C PHE A 537 14.40 14.76 -3.02
N ARG A 538 15.64 14.30 -3.30
CA ARG A 538 15.86 12.97 -3.89
C ARG A 538 15.33 11.89 -2.97
N ASP A 539 14.39 11.12 -3.50
CA ASP A 539 13.82 9.99 -2.82
C ASP A 539 14.52 8.70 -3.28
N PRO A 540 15.16 7.94 -2.38
CA PRO A 540 15.17 8.10 -0.92
C PRO A 540 16.36 8.83 -0.31
N GLN A 541 17.39 9.16 -1.09
CA GLN A 541 18.71 9.57 -0.58
C GLN A 541 18.64 10.75 0.40
N ASP A 542 17.85 11.78 0.10
CA ASP A 542 17.75 12.99 0.91
C ASP A 542 16.63 12.94 1.97
N ARG A 543 15.95 11.78 2.11
CA ARG A 543 14.89 11.53 3.10
C ARG A 543 15.27 10.47 4.14
N ARG A 544 16.53 10.01 4.14
CA ARG A 544 17.08 9.08 5.14
C ARG A 544 17.52 9.76 6.44
N ALA A 545 17.75 11.07 6.40
CA ALA A 545 18.12 11.90 7.55
C ALA A 545 16.98 12.87 7.93
N GLY A 546 17.23 13.80 8.84
CA GLY A 546 16.30 14.91 9.15
C GLY A 546 16.19 15.93 8.00
N LEU A 547 15.25 16.86 8.12
CA LEU A 547 14.95 17.86 7.08
C LEU A 547 16.09 18.88 6.95
N THR A 548 16.72 18.94 5.79
CA THR A 548 17.91 19.77 5.56
C THR A 548 17.59 21.26 5.40
N PRO A 549 18.55 22.18 5.65
CA PRO A 549 18.34 23.62 5.44
C PRO A 549 17.90 23.99 4.01
N ALA A 550 18.48 23.36 2.98
CA ALA A 550 18.11 23.62 1.58
C ALA A 550 16.67 23.18 1.26
N GLN A 551 16.22 22.07 1.86
CA GLN A 551 14.82 21.62 1.75
C GLN A 551 13.87 22.60 2.45
N LYS A 552 14.23 23.08 3.65
CA LYS A 552 13.47 24.10 4.39
C LYS A 552 13.31 25.38 3.56
N GLU A 553 14.38 25.86 2.92
CA GLU A 553 14.35 27.05 2.06
C GLU A 553 13.37 26.89 0.89
N LYS A 554 13.35 25.73 0.22
CA LYS A 554 12.41 25.47 -0.88
C LYS A 554 10.95 25.46 -0.42
N LEU A 555 10.66 24.83 0.72
CA LEU A 555 9.32 24.84 1.30
C LEU A 555 8.89 26.27 1.68
N GLN A 556 9.77 27.04 2.31
CA GLN A 556 9.54 28.45 2.67
C GLN A 556 9.29 29.35 1.45
N ALA A 557 9.93 29.08 0.33
CA ALA A 557 9.75 29.85 -0.90
C ALA A 557 8.44 29.53 -1.64
N PHE A 558 7.95 28.28 -1.54
CA PHE A 558 6.81 27.77 -2.29
C PHE A 558 5.48 27.88 -1.53
N LEU A 559 5.41 27.32 -0.32
CA LEU A 559 4.15 27.09 0.39
C LEU A 559 3.36 28.38 0.67
N PRO A 560 3.96 29.48 1.18
CA PRO A 560 3.20 30.71 1.47
C PRO A 560 2.56 31.38 0.24
N LYS A 561 3.03 31.05 -0.96
CA LYS A 561 2.44 31.51 -2.23
C LYS A 561 1.37 30.54 -2.71
N ALA A 562 1.66 29.25 -2.67
CA ALA A 562 0.77 28.19 -3.15
C ALA A 562 -0.49 28.07 -2.30
N SER A 563 -0.37 28.24 -0.98
CA SER A 563 -1.48 28.18 -0.02
C SER A 563 -2.55 29.25 -0.21
N LYS A 564 -2.25 30.32 -0.96
CA LYS A 564 -3.22 31.38 -1.26
C LYS A 564 -4.12 31.05 -2.47
N LEU A 565 -3.89 29.91 -3.13
CA LEU A 565 -4.68 29.49 -4.28
C LEU A 565 -5.89 28.67 -3.82
N ARG A 566 -7.09 29.11 -4.21
CA ARG A 566 -8.38 28.51 -3.82
C ARG A 566 -8.57 27.04 -4.24
N GLY A 567 -7.88 26.62 -5.30
CA GLY A 567 -7.96 25.27 -5.86
C GLY A 567 -7.13 24.20 -5.13
N ILE A 568 -6.51 24.50 -3.99
CA ILE A 568 -5.72 23.53 -3.21
C ILE A 568 -6.61 22.86 -2.15
N MET A 569 -6.59 21.52 -2.11
CA MET A 569 -7.15 20.71 -1.02
C MET A 569 -6.10 20.44 0.05
N GLY A 570 -4.87 20.16 -0.36
CA GLY A 570 -3.72 20.02 0.53
C GLY A 570 -2.55 19.30 -0.09
N TRP A 571 -1.67 18.78 0.77
CA TRP A 571 -0.32 18.40 0.36
C TRP A 571 -0.09 16.90 0.44
N TYR A 572 0.14 16.26 -0.71
CA TYR A 572 0.47 14.84 -0.83
C TYR A 572 1.97 14.62 -0.58
N LEU A 573 2.31 14.18 0.64
CA LEU A 573 3.69 14.13 1.13
C LEU A 573 4.50 13.00 0.51
N ALA A 574 3.96 11.78 0.46
CA ALA A 574 4.71 10.64 -0.03
C ALA A 574 3.79 9.56 -0.56
N ASP A 575 4.39 8.76 -1.43
CA ASP A 575 3.84 7.58 -2.07
C ASP A 575 4.61 6.37 -1.54
N GLU A 576 4.01 5.64 -0.60
CA GLU A 576 4.57 4.43 0.03
C GLU A 576 5.98 4.63 0.64
N PRO A 577 6.19 5.60 1.56
CA PRO A 577 7.52 5.91 2.10
C PRO A 577 8.19 4.73 2.83
N GLU A 578 7.41 3.76 3.31
CA GLU A 578 7.89 2.50 3.88
C GLU A 578 8.63 1.62 2.87
N ALA A 579 8.30 1.69 1.58
CA ALA A 579 8.95 0.92 0.52
C ALA A 579 10.25 1.56 0.01
N ARG A 580 10.59 2.75 0.52
CA ARG A 580 11.69 3.57 0.03
C ARG A 580 12.77 3.82 1.07
N ASP A 581 12.75 3.17 2.24
CA ASP A 581 13.75 3.40 3.30
C ASP A 581 13.79 4.88 3.75
N ASN A 582 12.64 5.57 3.74
CA ASN A 582 12.54 6.92 4.27
C ASN A 582 12.54 6.92 5.82
N ASN A 583 13.09 8.00 6.39
CA ASN A 583 13.08 8.28 7.81
C ASN A 583 11.76 8.98 8.21
N PRO A 584 10.96 8.43 9.15
CA PRO A 584 9.75 9.09 9.65
C PRO A 584 9.99 10.46 10.26
N GLY A 585 11.13 10.68 10.91
CA GLY A 585 11.51 11.96 11.51
C GLY A 585 11.57 13.10 10.49
N TRP A 586 11.98 12.80 9.26
CA TRP A 586 11.98 13.78 8.16
C TRP A 586 10.57 14.34 7.90
N PHE A 587 9.55 13.48 7.88
CA PHE A 587 8.17 13.89 7.63
C PHE A 587 7.56 14.64 8.81
N ILE A 588 7.94 14.28 10.05
CA ILE A 588 7.54 15.03 11.25
C ILE A 588 8.07 16.46 11.17
N GLU A 589 9.38 16.63 10.94
CA GLU A 589 10.00 17.95 10.79
C GLU A 589 9.39 18.75 9.62
N ALA A 590 9.10 18.10 8.49
CA ALA A 590 8.46 18.74 7.34
C ALA A 590 7.05 19.22 7.67
N VAL A 591 6.21 18.39 8.29
CA VAL A 591 4.83 18.75 8.64
C VAL A 591 4.79 19.87 9.70
N GLU A 592 5.70 19.86 10.67
CA GLU A 592 5.81 20.94 11.66
C GLU A 592 6.10 22.28 10.98
N LEU A 593 7.11 22.33 10.09
CA LEU A 593 7.40 23.53 9.32
C LEU A 593 6.22 23.92 8.41
N MET A 594 5.58 22.95 7.75
CA MET A 594 4.43 23.21 6.88
C MET A 594 3.24 23.80 7.64
N LYS A 595 2.97 23.37 8.87
CA LYS A 595 1.92 23.95 9.73
C LYS A 595 2.19 25.42 10.06
N GLU A 596 3.45 25.86 10.07
CA GLU A 596 3.82 27.27 10.22
C GLU A 596 3.63 28.05 8.92
N LEU A 597 4.08 27.50 7.79
CA LEU A 597 4.06 28.17 6.49
C LEU A 597 2.67 28.20 5.83
N ASP A 598 1.88 27.16 6.06
CA ASP A 598 0.53 26.97 5.56
C ASP A 598 -0.38 26.33 6.63
N PRO A 599 -1.00 27.15 7.49
CA PRO A 599 -1.90 26.64 8.51
C PRO A 599 -3.25 26.17 7.95
N TYR A 600 -3.57 26.42 6.67
CA TYR A 600 -4.89 26.17 6.08
C TYR A 600 -5.06 24.76 5.53
N HIS A 601 -4.01 24.18 4.94
CA HIS A 601 -4.19 22.93 4.20
C HIS A 601 -3.66 21.70 4.94
N PRO A 602 -4.43 20.59 5.02
CA PRO A 602 -3.97 19.32 5.56
C PRO A 602 -2.87 18.69 4.71
N THR A 603 -2.14 17.77 5.35
CA THR A 603 -1.11 16.94 4.72
C THR A 603 -1.57 15.49 4.67
N PHE A 604 -1.32 14.85 3.53
CA PHE A 604 -1.75 13.49 3.20
C PHE A 604 -0.55 12.58 3.02
N MET A 605 -0.66 11.35 3.50
CA MET A 605 0.34 10.33 3.26
C MET A 605 -0.32 9.05 2.77
N LEU A 606 0.17 8.52 1.65
CA LEU A 606 -0.25 7.22 1.14
C LEU A 606 0.72 6.15 1.63
N ASN A 607 0.14 5.07 2.14
CA ASN A 607 0.86 3.92 2.67
C ASN A 607 0.29 2.64 2.06
N TYR A 608 1.18 1.71 1.76
CA TYR A 608 0.86 0.43 1.13
C TYR A 608 0.62 -0.69 2.17
N GLY A 609 0.75 -0.40 3.48
CA GLY A 609 0.55 -1.40 4.52
C GLY A 609 0.29 -0.83 5.92
N SER A 610 -0.22 -1.70 6.80
CA SER A 610 -0.65 -1.31 8.16
C SER A 610 0.51 -0.87 9.05
N GLU A 611 1.68 -1.49 8.93
CA GLU A 611 2.87 -1.07 9.68
C GLU A 611 3.43 0.25 9.14
N GLY A 612 3.39 0.48 7.81
CA GLY A 612 3.73 1.77 7.20
C GLY A 612 2.90 2.91 7.79
N MET A 613 1.57 2.72 7.84
CA MET A 613 0.65 3.66 8.50
C MET A 613 1.04 3.94 9.96
N ARG A 614 1.36 2.91 10.75
CA ARG A 614 1.78 3.10 12.16
C ARG A 614 3.08 3.89 12.24
N LYS A 615 4.07 3.53 11.42
CA LYS A 615 5.42 4.11 11.40
C LYS A 615 5.40 5.60 11.04
N PHE A 616 4.56 6.00 10.08
CA PHE A 616 4.55 7.38 9.58
C PHE A 616 3.34 8.22 10.03
N SER A 617 2.45 7.68 10.85
CA SER A 617 1.25 8.37 11.37
C SER A 617 1.52 9.77 11.95
N LYS A 618 2.65 9.98 12.64
CA LYS A 618 3.02 11.29 13.19
C LYS A 618 3.43 12.33 12.14
N GLY A 619 3.73 11.90 10.92
CA GLY A 619 4.23 12.72 9.81
C GLY A 619 3.17 13.18 8.81
N CYS A 620 1.88 13.18 9.17
CA CYS A 620 0.78 13.68 8.33
C CYS A 620 -0.43 14.11 9.17
N ASP A 621 -1.44 14.73 8.55
CA ASP A 621 -2.74 14.99 9.17
C ASP A 621 -3.78 13.92 8.78
N ILE A 622 -3.66 13.34 7.58
CA ILE A 622 -4.58 12.35 7.01
C ILE A 622 -3.80 11.19 6.40
N LEU A 623 -4.15 9.96 6.79
CA LEU A 623 -3.66 8.74 6.15
C LEU A 623 -4.58 8.37 4.98
N MET A 624 -3.99 7.97 3.84
CA MET A 624 -4.72 7.63 2.62
C MET A 624 -4.14 6.38 1.97
N PRO A 625 -4.31 5.17 2.56
CA PRO A 625 -3.66 3.99 2.05
C PRO A 625 -4.35 3.41 0.80
N ASP A 626 -3.62 2.59 0.05
CA ASP A 626 -4.07 1.89 -1.15
C ASP A 626 -4.20 0.37 -0.96
N CYS A 627 -5.28 -0.04 -0.30
CA CYS A 627 -5.57 -1.44 0.03
C CYS A 627 -6.09 -2.26 -1.16
N TYR A 628 -5.33 -2.39 -2.25
CA TYR A 628 -5.78 -3.03 -3.48
C TYR A 628 -6.02 -4.54 -3.32
N PRO A 629 -7.26 -5.06 -3.45
CA PRO A 629 -7.55 -6.49 -3.37
C PRO A 629 -6.96 -7.29 -4.53
N GLN A 630 -6.83 -6.66 -5.71
CA GLN A 630 -6.36 -7.23 -6.99
C GLN A 630 -7.25 -8.34 -7.51
N TYR A 631 -7.95 -8.10 -8.61
CA TYR A 631 -8.99 -8.99 -9.10
C TYR A 631 -8.51 -9.76 -10.33
N PHE A 632 -8.77 -11.06 -10.36
CA PHE A 632 -8.40 -11.94 -11.47
C PHE A 632 -9.63 -12.54 -12.17
N GLU A 633 -9.45 -12.98 -13.41
CA GLU A 633 -10.54 -13.43 -14.29
C GLU A 633 -11.34 -14.65 -13.79
N ASP A 634 -10.80 -15.42 -12.83
CA ASP A 634 -11.48 -16.54 -12.18
C ASP A 634 -12.25 -16.13 -10.90
N GLY A 635 -12.20 -14.85 -10.54
CA GLY A 635 -12.80 -14.30 -9.32
C GLY A 635 -11.91 -14.35 -8.08
N SER A 636 -10.70 -14.92 -8.16
CA SER A 636 -9.72 -14.86 -7.08
C SER A 636 -9.15 -13.45 -6.89
N THR A 637 -8.52 -13.22 -5.74
CA THR A 637 -7.87 -11.95 -5.43
C THR A 637 -6.48 -12.11 -4.80
N GLY A 638 -5.60 -11.12 -4.99
CA GLY A 638 -4.24 -11.11 -4.41
C GLY A 638 -4.24 -10.84 -2.90
N LYS A 639 -5.13 -9.94 -2.44
CA LYS A 639 -5.44 -9.70 -1.03
C LYS A 639 -6.88 -10.11 -0.72
N PRO A 640 -7.22 -10.43 0.54
CA PRO A 640 -8.60 -10.72 0.91
C PRO A 640 -9.52 -9.51 0.65
N ARG A 641 -10.73 -9.74 0.15
CA ARG A 641 -11.71 -8.66 -0.13
C ARG A 641 -12.10 -7.82 1.09
N TRP A 642 -11.85 -8.30 2.31
CA TRP A 642 -12.09 -7.57 3.56
C TRP A 642 -10.91 -6.66 3.98
N CYS A 643 -9.79 -6.63 3.24
CA CYS A 643 -8.58 -5.89 3.61
C CYS A 643 -8.84 -4.38 3.83
N THR A 644 -9.74 -3.78 3.05
CA THR A 644 -10.16 -2.38 3.21
C THR A 644 -10.63 -2.08 4.63
N SER A 645 -11.46 -2.97 5.19
CA SER A 645 -11.98 -2.82 6.55
C SER A 645 -10.86 -2.82 7.60
N GLN A 646 -9.93 -3.78 7.49
CA GLN A 646 -8.79 -3.89 8.41
C GLN A 646 -7.91 -2.63 8.40
N TRP A 647 -7.68 -2.04 7.23
CA TRP A 647 -6.80 -0.88 7.08
C TRP A 647 -7.46 0.39 7.61
N MET A 648 -8.75 0.60 7.33
CA MET A 648 -9.49 1.73 7.89
C MET A 648 -9.62 1.65 9.42
N GLN A 649 -9.84 0.44 9.96
CA GLN A 649 -9.80 0.21 11.40
C GLN A 649 -8.42 0.50 12.00
N THR A 650 -7.35 0.19 11.26
CA THR A 650 -5.98 0.53 11.68
C THR A 650 -5.81 2.05 11.80
N ILE A 651 -6.23 2.82 10.80
CA ILE A 651 -6.18 4.29 10.85
C ILE A 651 -6.99 4.82 12.04
N LYS A 652 -8.22 4.31 12.23
CA LYS A 652 -9.06 4.67 13.37
C LYS A 652 -8.37 4.40 14.71
N SER A 653 -7.65 3.28 14.83
CA SER A 653 -6.87 2.95 16.03
C SER A 653 -5.71 3.91 16.31
N LEU A 654 -5.23 4.63 15.28
CA LEU A 654 -4.18 5.64 15.37
C LEU A 654 -4.72 7.03 15.74
N GLY A 655 -6.05 7.20 15.78
CA GLY A 655 -6.69 8.47 16.10
C GLY A 655 -6.55 9.53 15.01
N LEU A 656 -6.30 9.12 13.76
CA LEU A 656 -6.21 10.01 12.60
C LEU A 656 -7.46 9.87 11.72
N PRO A 657 -7.86 10.93 10.98
CA PRO A 657 -8.77 10.79 9.86
C PRO A 657 -8.16 9.91 8.76
N GLY A 658 -8.97 9.03 8.18
CA GLY A 658 -8.58 8.17 7.06
C GLY A 658 -9.32 8.54 5.79
N TRP A 659 -8.60 8.58 4.68
CA TRP A 659 -9.15 8.52 3.33
C TRP A 659 -8.76 7.19 2.72
N LEU A 660 -9.41 6.78 1.63
CA LEU A 660 -9.02 5.55 0.94
C LEU A 660 -8.61 5.82 -0.50
N MET A 661 -7.48 5.26 -0.91
CA MET A 661 -7.13 5.10 -2.32
C MET A 661 -7.71 3.77 -2.82
N VAL A 662 -8.81 3.81 -3.58
CA VAL A 662 -9.55 2.63 -4.03
C VAL A 662 -8.96 2.08 -5.33
N GLN A 663 -8.87 0.75 -5.42
CA GLN A 663 -8.52 0.08 -6.68
C GLN A 663 -9.70 0.16 -7.65
N ILE A 664 -9.50 0.83 -8.79
CA ILE A 664 -10.41 0.75 -9.94
C ILE A 664 -9.71 0.19 -11.18
N SER A 665 -8.39 0.36 -11.29
CA SER A 665 -7.61 -0.23 -12.38
C SER A 665 -7.53 -1.77 -12.27
N PRO A 666 -7.33 -2.47 -13.41
CA PRO A 666 -7.17 -3.93 -13.46
C PRO A 666 -5.80 -4.40 -12.95
N TRP A 667 -5.14 -3.60 -12.11
CA TRP A 667 -3.77 -3.86 -11.67
C TRP A 667 -3.74 -4.99 -10.62
N PRO A 668 -2.78 -5.92 -10.69
CA PRO A 668 -1.77 -6.14 -11.73
C PRO A 668 -2.36 -6.79 -12.99
N ASP A 669 -1.73 -6.60 -14.16
CA ASP A 669 -2.22 -7.13 -15.44
C ASP A 669 -2.37 -8.67 -15.50
N PHE A 670 -1.70 -9.41 -14.61
CA PHE A 670 -1.74 -10.88 -14.47
C PHE A 670 -1.62 -11.27 -12.99
N SER A 671 -1.97 -12.53 -12.65
CA SER A 671 -1.66 -13.19 -11.37
C SER A 671 -0.19 -13.63 -11.28
N PRO A 672 0.38 -14.00 -10.10
CA PRO A 672 1.83 -13.93 -9.97
C PRO A 672 2.53 -15.09 -10.65
N ASP A 673 1.77 -16.14 -10.97
CA ASP A 673 2.20 -17.27 -11.79
C ASP A 673 1.90 -17.05 -13.29
N ARG A 674 1.41 -15.86 -13.64
CA ARG A 674 0.94 -15.38 -14.94
C ARG A 674 -0.13 -16.24 -15.59
N LYS A 675 -0.84 -17.06 -14.82
CA LYS A 675 -1.87 -17.97 -15.35
C LYS A 675 -3.23 -17.29 -15.54
N LEU A 676 -3.53 -16.29 -14.72
CA LEU A 676 -4.78 -15.54 -14.78
C LEU A 676 -4.49 -14.11 -15.20
N LYS A 677 -5.42 -13.52 -15.95
CA LYS A 677 -5.38 -12.09 -16.27
C LYS A 677 -5.97 -11.26 -15.13
N GLY A 678 -5.38 -10.10 -14.90
CA GLY A 678 -5.97 -9.06 -14.08
C GLY A 678 -7.19 -8.45 -14.76
N VAL A 679 -8.24 -8.21 -13.99
CA VAL A 679 -9.50 -7.62 -14.45
C VAL A 679 -9.85 -6.40 -13.60
N PRO A 680 -10.56 -5.40 -14.15
CA PRO A 680 -11.10 -4.33 -13.31
C PRO A 680 -12.10 -4.93 -12.29
N PRO A 681 -12.22 -4.35 -11.09
CA PRO A 681 -13.23 -4.78 -10.13
C PRO A 681 -14.63 -4.72 -10.74
N SER A 682 -15.47 -5.71 -10.40
CA SER A 682 -16.89 -5.67 -10.76
C SER A 682 -17.61 -4.51 -10.07
N LEU A 683 -18.84 -4.19 -10.49
CA LEU A 683 -19.67 -3.20 -9.78
C LEU A 683 -19.79 -3.53 -8.28
N ASP A 684 -19.95 -4.81 -7.95
CA ASP A 684 -20.10 -5.26 -6.57
C ASP A 684 -18.80 -5.14 -5.77
N ASP A 685 -17.64 -5.40 -6.41
CA ASP A 685 -16.33 -5.16 -5.81
C ASP A 685 -16.05 -3.66 -5.61
N ILE A 686 -16.44 -2.79 -6.56
CA ILE A 686 -16.34 -1.32 -6.41
C ILE A 686 -17.20 -0.88 -5.23
N ARG A 687 -18.48 -1.29 -5.18
CA ARG A 687 -19.40 -0.98 -4.08
C ARG A 687 -18.85 -1.44 -2.73
N SER A 688 -18.37 -2.68 -2.67
CA SER A 688 -17.81 -3.28 -1.46
C SER A 688 -16.62 -2.48 -0.92
N GLN A 689 -15.65 -2.12 -1.76
CA GLN A 689 -14.50 -1.31 -1.33
C GLN A 689 -14.93 0.04 -0.73
N PHE A 690 -15.79 0.78 -1.43
CA PHE A 690 -16.28 2.09 -0.97
C PHE A 690 -17.03 1.97 0.35
N TYR A 691 -17.93 0.99 0.47
CA TYR A 691 -18.77 0.86 1.66
C TYR A 691 -18.04 0.28 2.85
N GLN A 692 -17.06 -0.60 2.66
CA GLN A 692 -16.14 -0.97 3.73
C GLN A 692 -15.39 0.25 4.25
N ALA A 693 -14.92 1.13 3.36
CA ALA A 693 -14.19 2.33 3.76
C ALA A 693 -15.07 3.29 4.59
N LEU A 694 -16.25 3.62 4.07
CA LEU A 694 -17.17 4.56 4.70
C LEU A 694 -17.75 3.99 6.00
N LEU A 695 -18.04 2.69 6.06
CA LEU A 695 -18.43 1.98 7.27
C LEU A 695 -17.39 2.13 8.38
N HIS A 696 -16.11 2.02 8.04
CA HIS A 696 -14.99 2.19 8.96
C HIS A 696 -14.44 3.62 8.99
N ASP A 697 -15.35 4.58 8.80
CA ASP A 697 -15.17 6.01 9.06
C ASP A 697 -14.19 6.75 8.13
N ALA A 698 -14.01 6.29 6.89
CA ALA A 698 -13.35 7.09 5.86
C ALA A 698 -14.03 8.47 5.69
N LYS A 699 -13.21 9.51 5.49
CA LYS A 699 -13.62 10.91 5.34
C LYS A 699 -13.33 11.50 3.95
N GLY A 700 -12.83 10.66 3.05
CA GLY A 700 -12.67 10.96 1.64
C GLY A 700 -12.26 9.70 0.87
N ILE A 701 -12.53 9.69 -0.42
CA ILE A 701 -12.22 8.59 -1.33
C ILE A 701 -11.46 9.13 -2.54
N THR A 702 -10.35 8.52 -2.86
CA THR A 702 -9.59 8.78 -4.10
C THR A 702 -9.51 7.46 -4.87
N MET A 703 -9.75 7.46 -6.17
CA MET A 703 -9.65 6.25 -7.00
C MET A 703 -8.35 6.24 -7.80
N TYR A 704 -7.69 5.08 -7.89
CA TYR A 704 -6.47 4.92 -8.68
C TYR A 704 -6.73 4.12 -9.96
N ALA A 705 -6.33 4.60 -11.13
CA ALA A 705 -6.17 6.01 -11.50
C ALA A 705 -6.99 6.26 -12.77
N TYR A 706 -7.50 7.49 -12.97
CA TYR A 706 -8.50 7.76 -14.02
C TYR A 706 -7.97 7.38 -15.41
N TYR A 707 -6.72 7.76 -15.73
CA TYR A 707 -6.15 7.51 -17.04
C TYR A 707 -6.12 6.03 -17.43
N ASP A 708 -5.93 5.11 -16.48
CA ASP A 708 -5.87 3.66 -16.74
C ASP A 708 -7.26 3.01 -16.62
N SER A 709 -8.07 3.49 -15.68
CA SER A 709 -9.40 2.95 -15.39
C SER A 709 -10.40 3.30 -16.49
N ALA A 710 -10.27 4.48 -17.10
CA ALA A 710 -11.26 5.00 -18.04
C ALA A 710 -11.38 4.24 -19.36
N ARG A 711 -10.54 3.22 -19.61
CA ARG A 711 -10.68 2.33 -20.77
C ARG A 711 -11.70 1.19 -20.59
N PHE A 712 -12.13 0.93 -19.35
CA PHE A 712 -13.09 -0.12 -19.01
C PHE A 712 -14.45 0.47 -18.67
N GLU A 713 -15.52 -0.09 -19.25
CA GLU A 713 -16.88 0.43 -19.02
C GLU A 713 -17.34 0.26 -17.57
N VAL A 714 -16.99 -0.87 -16.92
CA VAL A 714 -17.32 -1.09 -15.50
C VAL A 714 -16.65 -0.06 -14.59
N ALA A 715 -15.41 0.33 -14.89
CA ALA A 715 -14.69 1.33 -14.12
C ALA A 715 -15.30 2.73 -14.29
N ARG A 716 -15.73 3.10 -15.50
CA ARG A 716 -16.38 4.38 -15.77
C ARG A 716 -17.78 4.44 -15.15
N LEU A 717 -18.66 3.56 -15.62
CA LEU A 717 -20.08 3.59 -15.29
C LEU A 717 -20.33 3.13 -13.85
N GLY A 718 -19.58 2.14 -13.37
CA GLY A 718 -19.67 1.65 -12.00
C GLY A 718 -19.22 2.69 -10.98
N SER A 719 -18.07 3.33 -11.17
CA SER A 719 -17.60 4.40 -10.27
C SER A 719 -18.55 5.59 -10.26
N ASP A 720 -19.09 5.98 -11.43
CA ASP A 720 -20.10 7.04 -11.54
C ASP A 720 -21.39 6.69 -10.78
N ALA A 721 -21.89 5.46 -10.92
CA ALA A 721 -23.10 5.00 -10.23
C ALA A 721 -22.92 4.99 -8.71
N VAL A 722 -21.80 4.44 -8.21
CA VAL A 722 -21.47 4.42 -6.78
C VAL A 722 -21.28 5.84 -6.23
N THR A 723 -20.65 6.73 -7.00
CA THR A 723 -20.48 8.13 -6.62
C THR A 723 -21.83 8.85 -6.53
N ARG A 724 -22.74 8.66 -7.48
CA ARG A 724 -24.11 9.23 -7.41
C ARG A 724 -24.85 8.75 -6.16
N GLU A 725 -24.77 7.46 -5.86
CA GLU A 725 -25.36 6.88 -4.66
C GLU A 725 -24.79 7.53 -3.39
N ILE A 726 -23.48 7.67 -3.29
CA ILE A 726 -22.82 8.30 -2.14
C ILE A 726 -23.25 9.76 -2.01
N ARG A 727 -23.37 10.51 -3.11
CA ARG A 727 -23.83 11.91 -3.07
C ARG A 727 -25.26 12.06 -2.54
N ILE A 728 -26.13 11.08 -2.80
CA ILE A 728 -27.50 11.05 -2.25
C ILE A 728 -27.44 10.80 -0.74
N LEU A 729 -26.54 9.92 -0.29
CA LEU A 729 -26.43 9.45 1.09
C LEU A 729 -25.40 10.22 1.94
N GLU A 730 -24.74 11.23 1.36
CA GLU A 730 -23.58 11.92 1.93
C GLU A 730 -23.78 12.41 3.38
N PRO A 731 -24.92 13.01 3.77
CA PRO A 731 -25.13 13.47 5.14
C PRO A 731 -25.03 12.34 6.19
N LEU A 732 -25.42 11.11 5.83
CA LEU A 732 -25.27 9.92 6.66
C LEU A 732 -23.83 9.40 6.62
N LEU A 733 -23.27 9.25 5.41
CA LEU A 733 -21.97 8.61 5.19
C LEU A 733 -20.80 9.39 5.77
N LEU A 734 -20.93 10.72 5.88
CA LEU A 734 -19.94 11.59 6.54
C LEU A 734 -19.77 11.31 8.04
N ARG A 735 -20.82 10.82 8.71
CA ARG A 735 -20.82 10.62 10.16
C ARG A 735 -20.07 9.36 10.54
N ASN A 736 -19.49 9.37 11.73
CA ASN A 736 -18.90 8.15 12.28
C ASN A 736 -19.98 7.08 12.56
N SER A 737 -19.60 5.82 12.32
CA SER A 737 -20.42 4.66 12.67
C SER A 737 -20.53 4.56 14.19
N ILE A 738 -21.73 4.26 14.68
CA ILE A 738 -22.04 4.18 16.10
C ILE A 738 -21.50 2.84 16.64
N PRO A 739 -20.51 2.84 17.55
CA PRO A 739 -19.94 1.61 18.09
C PRO A 739 -20.99 0.72 18.76
N GLY A 740 -21.02 -0.56 18.39
CA GLY A 740 -21.93 -1.54 18.97
C GLY A 740 -23.42 -1.33 18.66
N ALA A 741 -23.79 -0.44 17.73
CA ALA A 741 -25.20 -0.20 17.39
C ALA A 741 -25.88 -1.37 16.67
N VAL A 742 -25.07 -2.22 16.00
CA VAL A 742 -25.52 -3.43 15.28
C VAL A 742 -24.61 -4.58 15.66
N SER A 743 -25.22 -5.73 15.93
CA SER A 743 -24.55 -7.03 16.00
C SER A 743 -25.21 -7.98 15.01
N PHE A 744 -24.52 -9.04 14.62
CA PHE A 744 -25.02 -9.99 13.63
C PHE A 744 -24.63 -11.43 13.95
N GLU A 745 -25.40 -12.36 13.41
CA GLU A 745 -25.07 -13.77 13.30
C GLU A 745 -25.15 -14.16 11.82
N SER A 746 -24.15 -14.87 11.32
CA SER A 746 -24.09 -15.34 9.93
C SER A 746 -24.27 -16.85 9.85
N THR A 747 -24.94 -17.32 8.80
CA THR A 747 -25.01 -18.74 8.44
C THR A 747 -24.64 -18.92 6.95
N PRO A 748 -23.54 -19.62 6.62
CA PRO A 748 -22.47 -20.11 7.52
C PRO A 748 -21.79 -19.00 8.33
N GLU A 749 -21.09 -19.36 9.42
CA GLU A 749 -20.35 -18.38 10.24
C GLU A 749 -19.32 -17.64 9.39
N ASP A 750 -19.33 -16.30 9.47
CA ASP A 750 -18.43 -15.44 8.72
C ASP A 750 -17.99 -14.26 9.58
N ARG A 751 -16.77 -14.35 10.11
CA ARG A 751 -16.17 -13.29 10.93
C ARG A 751 -15.75 -12.06 10.11
N PHE A 752 -15.76 -12.14 8.78
CA PHE A 752 -15.33 -11.07 7.89
C PHE A 752 -16.50 -10.31 7.26
N PHE A 753 -17.75 -10.72 7.51
CA PHE A 753 -18.92 -9.91 7.21
C PHE A 753 -18.86 -8.58 7.95
N GLN A 754 -19.09 -7.47 7.24
CA GLN A 754 -18.96 -6.12 7.79
C GLN A 754 -20.32 -5.48 7.99
N VAL A 755 -20.55 -4.87 9.15
CA VAL A 755 -21.79 -4.14 9.43
C VAL A 755 -21.56 -2.93 10.34
N GLY A 756 -22.35 -1.87 10.15
CA GLY A 756 -22.46 -0.78 11.11
C GLY A 756 -23.56 0.20 10.77
N MET A 757 -23.87 1.06 11.75
CA MET A 757 -24.97 2.02 11.68
C MET A 757 -24.45 3.44 11.77
N LYS A 758 -24.96 4.32 10.90
CA LYS A 758 -24.74 5.77 10.90
C LYS A 758 -26.07 6.49 11.12
N LYS A 759 -26.00 7.68 11.73
CA LYS A 759 -27.18 8.49 12.06
C LYS A 759 -26.93 9.97 11.78
N HIS A 760 -27.91 10.63 11.16
CA HIS A 760 -27.87 12.06 10.91
C HIS A 760 -29.28 12.66 10.95
N GLN A 761 -29.53 13.60 11.88
CA GLN A 761 -30.80 14.32 12.00
C GLN A 761 -32.07 13.41 11.98
N GLY A 762 -32.00 12.23 12.61
CA GLY A 762 -33.11 11.26 12.66
C GLY A 762 -33.12 10.24 11.53
N LEU A 763 -32.37 10.47 10.45
CA LEU A 763 -32.08 9.44 9.44
C LEU A 763 -31.12 8.42 10.02
N ILE A 764 -31.35 7.15 9.69
CA ILE A 764 -30.51 6.01 10.07
C ILE A 764 -30.17 5.24 8.81
N GLY A 765 -28.89 4.92 8.66
CA GLY A 765 -28.38 4.03 7.63
C GLY A 765 -27.61 2.87 8.25
N ILE A 766 -27.93 1.64 7.87
CA ILE A 766 -27.15 0.45 8.19
C ILE A 766 -26.45 -0.01 6.92
N ILE A 767 -25.12 -0.05 6.97
CA ILE A 767 -24.26 -0.54 5.88
C ILE A 767 -23.90 -1.97 6.22
N ALA A 768 -24.14 -2.91 5.30
CA ALA A 768 -23.81 -4.31 5.47
C ALA A 768 -23.13 -4.85 4.20
N VAL A 769 -21.96 -5.49 4.36
CA VAL A 769 -21.11 -5.93 3.24
C VAL A 769 -20.75 -7.40 3.44
N ASN A 770 -21.15 -8.25 2.47
CA ASN A 770 -20.64 -9.60 2.35
C ASN A 770 -19.31 -9.57 1.61
N THR A 771 -18.20 -9.80 2.33
CA THR A 771 -16.86 -9.85 1.72
C THR A 771 -16.49 -11.23 1.19
N SER A 772 -17.36 -12.23 1.35
CA SER A 772 -17.16 -13.59 0.82
C SER A 772 -17.76 -13.72 -0.58
N MET A 773 -17.24 -14.66 -1.37
CA MET A 773 -17.80 -15.02 -2.68
C MET A 773 -18.84 -16.14 -2.58
N GLU A 774 -19.47 -16.28 -1.42
CA GLU A 774 -20.50 -17.26 -1.12
C GLU A 774 -21.74 -16.56 -0.56
N THR A 775 -22.89 -17.22 -0.66
CA THR A 775 -24.13 -16.73 -0.05
C THR A 775 -24.02 -16.73 1.48
N ARG A 776 -24.59 -15.69 2.12
CA ARG A 776 -24.68 -15.57 3.58
C ARG A 776 -26.10 -15.22 4.00
N LYS A 777 -26.60 -15.91 5.02
CA LYS A 777 -27.84 -15.53 5.70
C LYS A 777 -27.48 -14.83 6.99
N ILE A 778 -27.93 -13.59 7.15
CA ILE A 778 -27.54 -12.74 8.27
C ILE A 778 -28.77 -12.42 9.12
N ARG A 779 -28.66 -12.66 10.43
CA ARG A 779 -29.60 -12.14 11.43
C ARG A 779 -28.97 -10.94 12.10
N PHE A 780 -29.61 -9.80 12.01
CA PHE A 780 -29.16 -8.55 12.63
C PHE A 780 -29.90 -8.29 13.95
N ARG A 781 -29.18 -7.78 14.95
CA ARG A 781 -29.74 -7.24 16.19
C ARG A 781 -29.29 -5.81 16.40
N LEU A 782 -30.26 -4.92 16.58
CA LEU A 782 -30.05 -3.48 16.71
C LEU A 782 -30.14 -3.06 18.17
N ASN A 783 -29.30 -2.11 18.58
CA ASN A 783 -29.41 -1.48 19.90
C ASN A 783 -30.25 -0.19 19.87
N GLU A 784 -30.47 0.38 18.69
CA GLU A 784 -31.29 1.56 18.44
C GLU A 784 -32.67 1.19 17.90
N LYS A 785 -33.68 2.05 18.14
CA LYS A 785 -35.01 1.91 17.51
C LYS A 785 -34.98 2.58 16.14
N VAL A 786 -35.28 1.83 15.08
CA VAL A 786 -35.19 2.29 13.68
C VAL A 786 -36.52 2.31 12.94
N GLY A 787 -37.62 1.91 13.60
CA GLY A 787 -38.93 1.70 12.99
C GLY A 787 -39.24 0.21 12.80
N ASP A 788 -40.42 -0.10 12.30
CA ASP A 788 -40.88 -1.49 12.08
C ASP A 788 -40.46 -2.04 10.70
N LYS A 789 -39.84 -1.18 9.87
CA LYS A 789 -39.47 -1.47 8.48
C LYS A 789 -38.22 -0.67 8.10
N LEU A 790 -37.34 -1.28 7.31
CA LEU A 790 -36.21 -0.63 6.67
C LEU A 790 -36.28 -0.83 5.15
N PHE A 791 -35.86 0.18 4.39
CA PHE A 791 -35.88 0.19 2.93
C PHE A 791 -34.46 0.00 2.40
N VAL A 792 -34.31 -0.86 1.39
CA VAL A 792 -32.99 -1.20 0.85
C VAL A 792 -32.70 -0.32 -0.36
N ALA A 793 -31.70 0.55 -0.23
CA ALA A 793 -31.39 1.55 -1.23
C ALA A 793 -30.98 0.92 -2.57
N GLY A 794 -31.60 1.35 -3.67
CA GLY A 794 -31.30 0.84 -5.01
C GLY A 794 -31.90 -0.54 -5.34
N GLU A 795 -32.70 -1.14 -4.45
CA GLU A 795 -33.22 -2.50 -4.64
C GLU A 795 -34.75 -2.57 -4.71
N ASN A 796 -35.47 -1.46 -4.51
CA ASN A 796 -36.93 -1.38 -4.55
C ASN A 796 -37.62 -2.44 -3.66
N ARG A 797 -37.03 -2.70 -2.50
CA ARG A 797 -37.55 -3.64 -1.50
C ARG A 797 -37.33 -3.10 -0.09
N SER A 798 -37.86 -3.84 0.87
CA SER A 798 -37.78 -3.51 2.28
C SER A 798 -37.79 -4.77 3.14
N VAL A 799 -37.22 -4.67 4.32
CA VAL A 799 -37.24 -5.71 5.35
C VAL A 799 -38.10 -5.27 6.53
N ALA A 800 -38.91 -6.19 7.05
CA ALA A 800 -39.70 -5.97 8.25
C ALA A 800 -38.87 -6.33 9.49
N LEU A 801 -39.06 -5.58 10.58
CA LEU A 801 -38.38 -5.80 11.84
C LEU A 801 -39.32 -6.48 12.84
N SER A 802 -38.82 -7.49 13.54
CA SER A 802 -39.46 -8.06 14.72
C SER A 802 -38.81 -7.45 15.97
N GLY A 803 -39.34 -6.31 16.42
CA GLY A 803 -38.74 -5.53 17.51
C GLY A 803 -37.45 -4.84 17.05
N LYS A 804 -36.29 -5.31 17.51
CA LYS A 804 -34.97 -4.79 17.10
C LYS A 804 -34.16 -5.78 16.26
N GLU A 805 -34.83 -6.79 15.69
CA GLU A 805 -34.19 -7.81 14.87
C GLU A 805 -34.79 -7.87 13.47
N PHE A 806 -33.95 -8.19 12.49
CA PHE A 806 -34.38 -8.61 11.15
C PHE A 806 -33.37 -9.60 10.58
N SER A 807 -33.70 -10.20 9.44
CA SER A 807 -32.77 -11.06 8.71
C SER A 807 -32.83 -10.77 7.23
N ASP A 808 -31.72 -11.01 6.55
CA ASP A 808 -31.63 -10.87 5.09
C ASP A 808 -30.64 -11.90 4.52
N GLU A 809 -30.72 -12.13 3.22
CA GLU A 809 -29.83 -13.02 2.47
C GLU A 809 -28.96 -12.18 1.53
N PHE A 810 -27.66 -12.44 1.55
CA PHE A 810 -26.66 -11.76 0.74
C PHE A 810 -26.07 -12.76 -0.26
N ALA A 811 -26.07 -12.40 -1.53
CA ALA A 811 -25.30 -13.08 -2.56
C ALA A 811 -23.79 -12.84 -2.39
N ALA A 812 -23.00 -13.55 -3.18
CA ALA A 812 -21.55 -13.40 -3.24
C ALA A 812 -21.14 -11.93 -3.48
N GLY A 813 -20.31 -11.36 -2.61
CA GLY A 813 -19.80 -9.98 -2.74
C GLY A 813 -20.83 -8.87 -2.52
N GLU A 814 -22.06 -9.20 -2.13
CA GLU A 814 -23.18 -8.25 -2.12
C GLU A 814 -23.10 -7.22 -0.98
N THR A 815 -23.53 -5.99 -1.27
CA THR A 815 -23.59 -4.88 -0.31
C THR A 815 -24.99 -4.29 -0.25
N HIS A 816 -25.59 -4.26 0.95
CA HIS A 816 -26.90 -3.67 1.21
C HIS A 816 -26.80 -2.43 2.10
N ILE A 817 -27.59 -1.41 1.76
CA ILE A 817 -27.75 -0.18 2.56
C ILE A 817 -29.20 -0.05 2.99
N TYR A 818 -29.46 -0.26 4.28
CA TYR A 818 -30.79 -0.17 4.86
C TYR A 818 -31.05 1.22 5.42
N LEU A 819 -32.14 1.85 5.01
CA LEU A 819 -32.54 3.19 5.43
C LEU A 819 -33.90 3.16 6.13
N ASN A 820 -34.08 4.02 7.12
CA ASN A 820 -35.39 4.22 7.76
C ASN A 820 -36.30 5.21 7.00
N ASP A 821 -35.90 5.63 5.80
CA ASP A 821 -36.62 6.59 4.96
C ASP A 821 -36.77 6.05 3.53
N GLU A 822 -38.02 5.81 3.12
CA GLU A 822 -38.36 5.26 1.81
C GLU A 822 -38.03 6.21 0.66
N ALA A 823 -38.32 7.50 0.84
CA ALA A 823 -38.13 8.51 -0.19
C ALA A 823 -36.64 8.72 -0.51
N LEU A 824 -35.77 8.61 0.50
CA LEU A 824 -34.33 8.63 0.32
C LEU A 824 -33.83 7.35 -0.36
N ALA A 825 -34.30 6.17 0.07
CA ALA A 825 -33.94 4.90 -0.56
C ALA A 825 -34.33 4.85 -2.04
N ALA A 826 -35.48 5.41 -2.40
CA ALA A 826 -35.98 5.45 -3.78
C ALA A 826 -35.23 6.43 -4.69
N LYS A 827 -34.42 7.36 -4.15
CA LYS A 827 -33.54 8.23 -4.96
C LYS A 827 -32.33 7.50 -5.50
N VAL A 828 -31.90 6.42 -4.84
CA VAL A 828 -30.75 5.62 -5.27
C VAL A 828 -31.14 4.81 -6.51
N GLU A 829 -30.29 4.85 -7.52
CA GLU A 829 -30.51 4.17 -8.80
C GLU A 829 -30.63 2.65 -8.60
N SER A 830 -31.48 2.01 -9.41
CA SER A 830 -31.69 0.56 -9.33
C SER A 830 -30.41 -0.20 -9.70
N LEU A 831 -29.87 -1.00 -8.77
CA LEU A 831 -28.63 -1.75 -9.01
C LEU A 831 -28.76 -2.77 -10.17
N PRO A 832 -29.88 -3.49 -10.35
CA PRO A 832 -30.09 -4.31 -11.55
C PRO A 832 -30.01 -3.50 -12.85
N LYS A 833 -30.56 -2.27 -12.87
CA LYS A 833 -30.44 -1.37 -14.02
C LYS A 833 -28.99 -0.98 -14.29
N VAL A 834 -28.24 -0.58 -13.25
CA VAL A 834 -26.82 -0.21 -13.40
C VAL A 834 -26.00 -1.37 -13.98
N ARG A 835 -26.22 -2.61 -13.50
CA ARG A 835 -25.56 -3.81 -14.05
C ARG A 835 -25.93 -4.03 -15.52
N ALA A 836 -27.20 -3.86 -15.88
CA ALA A 836 -27.67 -3.99 -17.27
C ALA A 836 -27.05 -2.90 -18.19
N ASP A 837 -26.95 -1.66 -17.72
CA ASP A 837 -26.35 -0.57 -18.47
C ASP A 837 -24.85 -0.80 -18.71
N ILE A 838 -24.11 -1.28 -17.70
CA ILE A 838 -22.70 -1.66 -17.83
C ILE A 838 -22.55 -2.79 -18.86
N ALA A 839 -23.34 -3.85 -18.74
CA ALA A 839 -23.28 -4.98 -19.66
C ALA A 839 -23.62 -4.55 -21.11
N ALA A 840 -24.59 -3.66 -21.28
CA ALA A 840 -24.94 -3.10 -22.58
C ALA A 840 -23.79 -2.25 -23.16
N ALA A 841 -23.13 -1.44 -22.34
CA ALA A 841 -21.98 -0.64 -22.77
C ALA A 841 -20.79 -1.52 -23.18
N VAL A 842 -20.44 -2.54 -22.39
CA VAL A 842 -19.40 -3.52 -22.75
C VAL A 842 -19.74 -4.23 -24.06
N ALA A 843 -20.99 -4.67 -24.24
CA ALA A 843 -21.42 -5.32 -25.47
C ALA A 843 -21.35 -4.37 -26.69
N ALA A 844 -21.66 -3.08 -26.49
CA ALA A 844 -21.63 -2.07 -27.54
C ALA A 844 -20.21 -1.75 -28.06
N ARG A 845 -19.17 -2.12 -27.31
CA ARG A 845 -17.76 -2.02 -27.73
C ARG A 845 -17.50 -2.78 -29.03
N LYS A 846 -18.25 -3.86 -29.30
CA LYS A 846 -18.19 -4.57 -30.57
C LYS A 846 -19.36 -4.16 -31.47
N LYS A 847 -19.11 -3.20 -32.37
CA LYS A 847 -20.13 -2.63 -33.27
C LYS A 847 -20.60 -3.66 -34.32
N PRO A 848 -21.91 -3.75 -34.62
CA PRO A 848 -22.41 -4.66 -35.66
C PRO A 848 -21.84 -4.37 -37.05
N GLY A 849 -21.39 -5.41 -37.76
CA GLY A 849 -20.91 -5.31 -39.14
C GLY A 849 -19.44 -4.89 -39.29
N ILE A 850 -18.71 -4.64 -38.20
CA ILE A 850 -17.28 -4.32 -38.25
C ILE A 850 -16.43 -5.57 -38.51
N ILE A 851 -15.42 -5.45 -39.37
CA ILE A 851 -14.51 -6.54 -39.74
C ILE A 851 -13.37 -6.72 -38.71
N ILE A 852 -12.84 -5.63 -38.15
CA ILE A 852 -11.57 -5.65 -37.37
C ILE A 852 -11.70 -5.29 -35.88
N GLY A 853 -12.93 -5.12 -35.37
CA GLY A 853 -13.17 -4.73 -33.97
C GLY A 853 -13.03 -5.90 -32.99
N THR A 854 -12.21 -5.71 -31.95
CA THR A 854 -12.00 -6.69 -30.87
C THR A 854 -13.05 -6.57 -29.77
N GLY A 855 -13.60 -5.37 -29.57
CA GLY A 855 -14.29 -5.00 -28.34
C GLY A 855 -13.31 -4.79 -27.18
N GLU A 856 -13.83 -4.63 -25.97
CA GLU A 856 -13.04 -4.43 -24.75
C GLU A 856 -12.15 -5.66 -24.47
N LEU A 857 -10.84 -5.44 -24.39
CA LEU A 857 -9.84 -6.45 -24.00
C LEU A 857 -9.30 -6.14 -22.60
N PHE A 858 -8.76 -7.15 -21.91
CA PHE A 858 -8.10 -6.93 -20.62
C PHE A 858 -6.66 -6.44 -20.79
N ALA A 859 -6.11 -5.82 -19.75
CA ALA A 859 -4.76 -5.27 -19.77
C ALA A 859 -3.72 -6.33 -20.18
N GLY A 860 -3.85 -7.56 -19.67
CA GLY A 860 -3.00 -8.68 -20.03
C GLY A 860 -3.02 -9.07 -21.52
N ASP A 861 -4.16 -8.87 -22.22
CA ASP A 861 -4.25 -9.13 -23.67
C ASP A 861 -3.37 -8.16 -24.45
N TYR A 862 -3.42 -6.86 -24.11
CA TYR A 862 -2.56 -5.85 -24.73
C TYR A 862 -1.07 -6.11 -24.45
N GLN A 863 -0.72 -6.59 -23.25
CA GLN A 863 0.67 -6.98 -22.95
C GLN A 863 1.13 -8.18 -23.79
N ASN A 864 0.26 -9.17 -24.01
CA ASN A 864 0.56 -10.32 -24.86
C ASN A 864 0.75 -9.89 -26.32
N ILE A 865 -0.13 -9.01 -26.82
CA ILE A 865 -0.04 -8.43 -28.16
C ILE A 865 1.28 -7.67 -28.34
N GLY A 866 1.69 -6.85 -27.36
CA GLY A 866 2.98 -6.15 -27.37
C GLY A 866 4.19 -7.09 -27.42
N LYS A 867 4.04 -8.34 -26.99
CA LYS A 867 5.06 -9.41 -27.10
C LYS A 867 4.93 -10.25 -28.37
N GLY A 868 4.00 -9.93 -29.26
CA GLY A 868 3.73 -10.68 -30.49
C GLY A 868 2.88 -11.93 -30.29
N ILE A 869 2.20 -12.07 -29.15
CA ILE A 869 1.28 -13.16 -28.84
C ILE A 869 -0.15 -12.66 -29.08
N PHE A 870 -0.81 -13.18 -30.10
CA PHE A 870 -2.10 -12.68 -30.55
C PHE A 870 -3.21 -13.71 -30.37
N PRO A 871 -4.43 -13.29 -30.00
CA PRO A 871 -5.64 -14.10 -30.16
C PRO A 871 -5.78 -14.65 -31.59
N GLU A 872 -6.35 -15.85 -31.70
CA GLU A 872 -6.66 -16.47 -32.99
C GLU A 872 -7.62 -15.58 -33.80
N GLY A 873 -7.37 -15.45 -35.11
CA GLY A 873 -8.20 -14.63 -36.00
C GLY A 873 -8.07 -13.12 -35.83
N MET A 874 -7.27 -12.63 -34.86
CA MET A 874 -7.04 -11.20 -34.69
C MET A 874 -6.22 -10.63 -35.87
N VAL A 875 -6.53 -9.40 -36.29
CA VAL A 875 -5.76 -8.70 -37.32
C VAL A 875 -4.34 -8.39 -36.86
N ARG A 876 -3.46 -8.07 -37.81
CA ARG A 876 -2.12 -7.54 -37.52
C ARG A 876 -2.06 -6.09 -38.00
N MET A 877 -1.63 -5.21 -37.11
CA MET A 877 -1.43 -3.81 -37.39
C MET A 877 0.05 -3.47 -37.31
N SER A 878 0.49 -2.60 -38.22
CA SER A 878 1.78 -1.92 -38.12
C SER A 878 1.60 -0.45 -38.47
N ALA A 879 2.53 0.39 -38.02
CA ALA A 879 2.53 1.80 -38.33
C ALA A 879 3.90 2.22 -38.79
N SER A 880 3.95 3.31 -39.54
CA SER A 880 5.19 3.97 -39.93
C SER A 880 6.01 4.42 -38.72
N SER A 881 5.33 4.93 -37.70
CA SER A 881 5.87 5.18 -36.38
C SER A 881 4.77 5.26 -35.32
N GLU A 882 5.15 5.16 -34.05
CA GLU A 882 4.28 5.44 -32.92
C GLU A 882 5.04 6.12 -31.79
N LYS A 883 4.34 6.92 -30.99
CA LYS A 883 4.81 7.50 -29.73
C LYS A 883 4.10 6.81 -28.57
N THR A 884 4.86 6.10 -27.75
CA THR A 884 4.35 5.46 -26.53
C THR A 884 4.44 6.40 -25.32
N THR A 885 3.61 6.12 -24.32
CA THR A 885 3.66 6.75 -22.99
C THR A 885 4.09 5.73 -21.94
N TYR A 886 4.19 6.11 -20.66
CA TYR A 886 4.50 5.17 -19.59
C TYR A 886 3.52 3.97 -19.54
N PRO A 887 2.18 4.17 -19.63
CA PRO A 887 1.21 3.07 -19.69
C PRO A 887 1.36 2.16 -20.93
N THR A 888 1.69 2.71 -22.09
CA THR A 888 1.70 1.97 -23.37
C THR A 888 3.08 1.50 -23.82
N ARG A 889 4.13 1.72 -23.03
CA ARG A 889 5.53 1.38 -23.41
C ARG A 889 5.74 -0.10 -23.75
N ASN A 890 4.94 -1.00 -23.18
CA ASN A 890 5.07 -2.44 -23.37
C ASN A 890 4.02 -3.03 -24.32
N SER A 891 2.87 -2.36 -24.49
CA SER A 891 1.78 -2.81 -25.35
C SER A 891 1.77 -2.17 -26.74
N GLY A 892 2.44 -1.03 -26.90
CA GLY A 892 2.21 -0.12 -28.03
C GLY A 892 0.82 0.55 -27.93
N THR A 893 0.43 1.27 -28.98
CA THR A 893 -0.85 2.01 -29.04
C THR A 893 -1.84 1.48 -30.07
N LEU A 894 -1.39 0.72 -31.08
CA LEU A 894 -2.17 0.40 -32.28
C LEU A 894 -3.45 -0.40 -31.99
N TYR A 895 -3.38 -1.36 -31.08
CA TYR A 895 -4.49 -2.29 -30.86
C TYR A 895 -5.56 -1.74 -29.93
N TYR A 896 -5.33 -0.60 -29.29
CA TYR A 896 -6.39 0.14 -28.63
C TYR A 896 -7.35 0.79 -29.64
N LEU A 897 -6.93 0.98 -30.91
CA LEU A 897 -7.79 1.52 -31.97
C LEU A 897 -8.87 0.55 -32.47
N LEU A 898 -8.95 -0.66 -31.92
CA LEU A 898 -9.89 -1.71 -32.34
C LEU A 898 -10.90 -2.05 -31.24
N ASP A 899 -10.79 -1.37 -30.10
CA ASP A 899 -11.47 -1.76 -28.88
C ASP A 899 -12.89 -1.18 -28.79
N GLY A 900 -13.26 -0.26 -29.69
CA GLY A 900 -14.58 0.35 -29.80
C GLY A 900 -14.79 1.58 -28.92
N LEU A 901 -13.79 2.05 -28.17
CA LEU A 901 -13.89 3.21 -27.29
C LEU A 901 -13.60 4.53 -28.04
N VAL A 902 -14.68 5.25 -28.36
CA VAL A 902 -14.56 6.54 -29.07
C VAL A 902 -14.75 7.77 -28.18
N ASP A 903 -15.39 7.63 -27.01
CA ASP A 903 -15.67 8.73 -26.08
C ASP A 903 -15.65 8.24 -24.62
N PRO A 904 -14.93 8.90 -23.70
CA PRO A 904 -14.04 10.05 -23.90
C PRO A 904 -12.73 9.66 -24.58
N PRO A 905 -12.09 10.60 -25.31
CA PRO A 905 -10.79 10.37 -25.90
C PRO A 905 -9.77 9.92 -24.85
N GLN A 906 -9.17 8.75 -25.06
CA GLN A 906 -8.15 8.19 -24.16
C GLN A 906 -6.75 8.55 -24.65
N ALA A 907 -6.27 9.74 -24.29
CA ALA A 907 -5.00 10.28 -24.80
C ALA A 907 -3.80 9.33 -24.65
N TYR A 908 -3.73 8.55 -23.57
CA TYR A 908 -2.64 7.60 -23.32
C TYR A 908 -2.72 6.32 -24.18
N TYR A 909 -3.91 5.97 -24.63
CA TYR A 909 -4.25 4.73 -25.36
C TYR A 909 -4.68 5.01 -26.81
N SER A 910 -4.27 6.16 -27.36
CA SER A 910 -4.55 6.57 -28.73
C SER A 910 -3.26 6.61 -29.56
N TRP A 911 -3.35 6.41 -30.86
CA TRP A 911 -2.16 6.40 -31.73
C TRP A 911 -1.71 7.83 -32.06
N LEU A 912 -0.39 8.07 -31.94
CA LEU A 912 0.27 9.29 -32.39
C LEU A 912 1.56 8.93 -33.16
N PRO A 913 1.75 9.42 -34.39
CA PRO A 913 3.02 9.29 -35.09
C PRO A 913 4.11 10.20 -34.49
N LYS A 914 5.37 9.96 -34.85
CA LYS A 914 6.50 10.83 -34.47
C LYS A 914 6.33 12.23 -35.06
N LYS A 915 6.81 13.24 -34.33
CA LYS A 915 6.54 14.67 -34.58
C LYS A 915 7.02 15.17 -35.96
N ASP A 916 8.07 14.57 -36.49
CA ASP A 916 8.74 14.94 -37.74
C ASP A 916 8.21 14.17 -38.95
N GLU A 917 7.23 13.30 -38.77
CA GLU A 917 6.67 12.50 -39.85
C GLU A 917 5.62 13.26 -40.66
N THR A 918 5.82 13.32 -41.97
CA THR A 918 4.98 14.10 -42.90
C THR A 918 3.89 13.29 -43.60
N ALA A 919 4.02 11.96 -43.64
CA ALA A 919 3.06 11.06 -44.27
C ALA A 919 2.90 9.77 -43.44
N PRO A 920 2.42 9.87 -42.18
CA PRO A 920 2.29 8.71 -41.32
C PRO A 920 1.23 7.76 -41.87
N TRP A 921 1.44 6.46 -41.65
CA TRP A 921 0.54 5.44 -42.15
C TRP A 921 0.30 4.32 -41.13
N LEU A 922 -0.90 3.75 -41.20
CA LEU A 922 -1.30 2.52 -40.53
C LEU A 922 -1.51 1.44 -41.59
N GLU A 923 -0.97 0.26 -41.36
CA GLU A 923 -1.19 -0.90 -42.22
C GLU A 923 -1.93 -1.98 -41.44
N ILE A 924 -2.97 -2.52 -42.07
CA ILE A 924 -3.84 -3.53 -41.50
C ILE A 924 -3.76 -4.78 -42.37
N LEU A 925 -3.37 -5.90 -41.76
CA LEU A 925 -3.36 -7.22 -42.35
C LEU A 925 -4.46 -8.05 -41.67
N LEU A 926 -5.48 -8.39 -42.46
CA LEU A 926 -6.61 -9.19 -42.04
C LEU A 926 -6.20 -10.67 -41.88
N ALA A 927 -6.88 -11.38 -40.97
CA ALA A 927 -6.63 -12.80 -40.74
C ALA A 927 -6.91 -13.64 -42.00
N GLN A 928 -7.94 -13.24 -42.75
CA GLN A 928 -8.33 -13.80 -44.04
C GLN A 928 -8.69 -12.68 -45.02
N GLU A 929 -8.90 -13.02 -46.28
CA GLU A 929 -9.45 -12.05 -47.24
C GLU A 929 -10.90 -11.72 -46.89
N GLU A 930 -11.22 -10.43 -46.88
CA GLU A 930 -12.57 -9.92 -46.62
C GLU A 930 -12.97 -8.95 -47.72
N GLU A 931 -14.29 -8.80 -47.94
CA GLU A 931 -14.82 -7.72 -48.77
C GLU A 931 -14.92 -6.44 -47.93
N VAL A 932 -14.13 -5.42 -48.27
CA VAL A 932 -14.15 -4.12 -47.61
C VAL A 932 -14.68 -3.07 -48.59
N SER A 933 -15.52 -2.17 -48.10
CA SER A 933 -16.08 -1.05 -48.87
C SER A 933 -16.00 0.29 -48.14
N GLU A 934 -15.74 0.27 -46.83
CA GLU A 934 -15.68 1.47 -46.02
C GLU A 934 -14.60 1.37 -44.94
N VAL A 935 -13.86 2.46 -44.75
CA VAL A 935 -12.92 2.67 -43.63
C VAL A 935 -13.44 3.87 -42.82
N ARG A 936 -13.51 3.73 -41.49
CA ARG A 936 -13.77 4.86 -40.58
C ARG A 936 -12.58 5.11 -39.68
N LEU A 937 -12.19 6.39 -39.56
CA LEU A 937 -11.09 6.85 -38.72
C LEU A 937 -11.64 7.87 -37.72
N TYR A 938 -11.57 7.55 -36.44
CA TYR A 938 -11.99 8.46 -35.39
C TYR A 938 -10.81 9.33 -34.95
N SER A 939 -10.97 10.63 -35.13
CA SER A 939 -9.96 11.64 -34.86
C SER A 939 -9.94 12.02 -33.39
N GLY A 940 -8.74 12.24 -32.85
CA GLY A 940 -8.56 13.00 -31.63
C GLY A 940 -9.12 14.42 -31.74
N TYR A 941 -9.39 15.03 -30.59
CA TYR A 941 -10.00 16.36 -30.46
C TYR A 941 -9.09 17.29 -29.67
N ASP A 942 -8.87 18.51 -30.18
CA ASP A 942 -8.19 19.57 -29.43
C ASP A 942 -9.24 20.48 -28.75
N PRO A 943 -9.35 20.43 -27.41
CA PRO A 943 -10.29 21.29 -26.69
C PRO A 943 -9.88 22.76 -26.68
N ALA A 944 -8.63 23.12 -26.97
CA ALA A 944 -8.21 24.52 -27.04
C ALA A 944 -8.65 25.19 -28.34
N ASP A 945 -8.54 24.46 -29.46
CA ASP A 945 -8.87 24.96 -30.79
C ASP A 945 -10.27 24.50 -31.27
N HIS A 946 -11.01 23.77 -30.40
CA HIS A 946 -12.32 23.18 -30.69
C HIS A 946 -12.38 22.44 -32.04
N SER A 947 -11.34 21.66 -32.35
CA SER A 947 -11.19 21.05 -33.67
C SER A 947 -10.67 19.61 -33.61
N PHE A 948 -11.02 18.82 -34.63
CA PHE A 948 -10.50 17.48 -34.84
C PHE A 948 -9.16 17.53 -35.58
N LEU A 949 -8.27 16.62 -35.20
CA LEU A 949 -6.87 16.61 -35.64
C LEU A 949 -6.65 16.05 -37.02
N LEU A 950 -7.42 15.02 -37.39
CA LEU A 950 -7.37 14.41 -38.71
C LEU A 950 -8.12 15.30 -39.71
N GLN A 951 -7.46 15.61 -40.85
CA GLN A 951 -8.00 16.53 -41.85
C GLN A 951 -8.08 15.96 -43.27
N ALA A 952 -7.32 14.91 -43.58
CA ALA A 952 -7.45 14.11 -44.80
C ALA A 952 -6.72 12.76 -44.62
N ALA A 953 -7.25 11.71 -45.25
CA ALA A 953 -6.59 10.40 -45.30
C ALA A 953 -6.97 9.61 -46.56
N SER A 954 -6.07 8.72 -46.97
CA SER A 954 -6.21 7.90 -48.16
C SER A 954 -6.07 6.41 -47.83
N VAL A 955 -6.79 5.56 -48.57
CA VAL A 955 -6.63 4.10 -48.54
C VAL A 955 -5.71 3.69 -49.68
N LEU A 956 -4.73 2.83 -49.40
CA LEU A 956 -3.80 2.30 -50.38
C LEU A 956 -3.82 0.78 -50.35
N LEU A 957 -3.75 0.18 -51.54
CA LEU A 957 -3.68 -1.26 -51.73
C LEU A 957 -2.27 -1.69 -52.13
N PRO A 958 -1.76 -2.81 -51.59
CA PRO A 958 -0.45 -3.34 -51.99
C PRO A 958 -0.50 -3.86 -53.44
N GLN A 959 0.59 -3.63 -54.17
CA GLN A 959 0.85 -4.18 -55.50
C GLN A 959 1.80 -5.38 -55.43
N GLU A 960 1.87 -6.18 -56.50
CA GLU A 960 2.76 -7.36 -56.57
C GLU A 960 4.24 -6.99 -56.42
N ASP A 961 4.64 -5.78 -56.83
CA ASP A 961 6.01 -5.27 -56.73
C ASP A 961 6.36 -4.70 -55.34
N GLY A 962 5.43 -4.79 -54.38
CA GLY A 962 5.57 -4.27 -53.02
C GLY A 962 5.29 -2.78 -52.87
N THR A 963 4.93 -2.07 -53.94
CA THR A 963 4.46 -0.68 -53.88
C THR A 963 3.00 -0.62 -53.43
N PHE A 964 2.51 0.59 -53.17
CA PHE A 964 1.12 0.84 -52.76
C PHE A 964 0.47 1.82 -53.73
N THR A 965 -0.74 1.50 -54.18
CA THR A 965 -1.54 2.37 -55.04
C THR A 965 -2.74 2.89 -54.27
N GLU A 966 -2.97 4.20 -54.36
CA GLU A 966 -4.10 4.85 -53.75
C GLU A 966 -5.41 4.40 -54.40
N LEU A 967 -6.38 4.02 -53.56
CA LEU A 967 -7.71 3.63 -53.97
C LEU A 967 -8.57 4.88 -54.09
N ASN A 968 -9.33 5.00 -55.18
CA ASN A 968 -10.26 6.12 -55.36
C ASN A 968 -11.45 5.97 -54.41
N ALA A 969 -11.34 6.60 -53.23
CA ALA A 969 -12.37 6.61 -52.20
C ALA A 969 -12.99 8.00 -52.06
N SER A 970 -14.29 8.07 -51.81
CA SER A 970 -14.93 9.33 -51.39
C SER A 970 -14.66 9.57 -49.90
N GLU A 971 -14.15 10.75 -49.57
CA GLU A 971 -13.87 11.18 -48.19
C GLU A 971 -15.02 12.03 -47.62
N GLN A 972 -15.45 11.72 -46.40
CA GLN A 972 -16.41 12.52 -45.63
C GLN A 972 -15.97 12.60 -44.16
N LEU A 973 -15.74 13.81 -43.64
CA LEU A 973 -15.46 14.06 -42.22
C LEU A 973 -16.70 14.63 -41.53
N GLN A 974 -17.25 13.90 -40.55
CA GLN A 974 -18.40 14.33 -39.76
C GLN A 974 -18.18 14.01 -38.29
N ASP A 975 -18.35 15.00 -37.41
CA ASP A 975 -18.25 14.86 -35.95
C ASP A 975 -17.00 14.10 -35.48
N GLY A 976 -15.86 14.33 -36.14
CA GLY A 976 -14.58 13.71 -35.81
C GLY A 976 -14.37 12.32 -36.39
N CYS A 977 -15.34 11.78 -37.12
CA CYS A 977 -15.21 10.52 -37.85
C CYS A 977 -14.98 10.79 -39.33
N MET A 978 -13.83 10.37 -39.85
CA MET A 978 -13.53 10.36 -41.28
C MET A 978 -13.94 9.04 -41.90
N THR A 979 -14.87 9.09 -42.85
CA THR A 979 -15.39 7.94 -43.58
C THR A 979 -14.83 7.96 -45.00
N LEU A 980 -14.13 6.89 -45.38
CA LEU A 980 -13.60 6.67 -46.72
C LEU A 980 -14.37 5.53 -47.38
N ARG A 981 -15.14 5.81 -48.43
CA ARG A 981 -15.98 4.81 -49.14
C ARG A 981 -15.44 4.51 -50.52
N PHE A 982 -15.41 3.23 -50.88
CA PHE A 982 -14.93 2.76 -52.17
C PHE A 982 -15.72 1.52 -52.61
N PRO A 983 -15.65 1.11 -53.90
CA PRO A 983 -16.31 -0.11 -54.36
C PRO A 983 -15.87 -1.32 -53.53
N LYS A 984 -16.80 -2.25 -53.27
CA LYS A 984 -16.48 -3.51 -52.56
C LYS A 984 -15.24 -4.15 -53.16
N THR A 985 -14.20 -4.23 -52.35
CA THR A 985 -12.88 -4.69 -52.74
C THR A 985 -12.49 -5.85 -51.84
N ARG A 986 -12.27 -7.02 -52.43
CA ARG A 986 -11.77 -8.19 -51.71
C ARG A 986 -10.27 -8.03 -51.49
N LEU A 987 -9.85 -7.96 -50.23
CA LEU A 987 -8.46 -7.71 -49.85
C LEU A 987 -8.09 -8.44 -48.57
N LYS A 988 -6.80 -8.73 -48.42
CA LYS A 988 -6.22 -9.22 -47.15
C LYS A 988 -5.42 -8.14 -46.41
N ARG A 989 -4.97 -7.12 -47.12
CA ARG A 989 -4.04 -6.10 -46.62
C ARG A 989 -4.38 -4.76 -47.22
N LEU A 990 -4.41 -3.72 -46.39
CA LEU A 990 -4.56 -2.33 -46.83
C LEU A 990 -3.70 -1.41 -45.96
N ARG A 991 -3.40 -0.23 -46.48
CA ARG A 991 -2.71 0.83 -45.76
C ARG A 991 -3.54 2.09 -45.76
N ILE A 992 -3.64 2.75 -44.62
CA ILE A 992 -4.25 4.07 -44.44
C ILE A 992 -3.10 5.06 -44.31
N ARG A 993 -3.00 6.02 -45.23
CA ARG A 993 -2.04 7.14 -45.14
C ARG A 993 -2.78 8.37 -44.64
N VAL A 994 -2.24 9.02 -43.61
CA VAL A 994 -2.73 10.32 -43.15
C VAL A 994 -2.10 11.37 -44.06
N ASP A 995 -2.91 12.01 -44.90
CA ASP A 995 -2.43 13.01 -45.86
C ASP A 995 -2.29 14.39 -45.23
N ARG A 996 -3.17 14.69 -44.26
CA ARG A 996 -3.17 15.97 -43.58
C ARG A 996 -3.71 15.84 -42.15
N TRP A 997 -2.99 16.42 -41.21
CA TRP A 997 -3.37 16.47 -39.81
C TRP A 997 -2.78 17.71 -39.13
N GLN A 998 -3.40 18.14 -38.03
CA GLN A 998 -2.87 19.22 -37.20
C GLN A 998 -1.76 18.67 -36.29
N ALA A 999 -0.52 19.09 -36.53
CA ALA A 999 0.63 18.73 -35.70
C ALA A 999 0.42 19.20 -34.24
N GLN A 1000 0.27 18.26 -33.31
CA GLN A 1000 -0.40 18.54 -32.04
C GLN A 1000 0.48 18.98 -30.85
N ARG A 1001 -0.19 19.72 -29.95
CA ARG A 1001 0.15 20.03 -28.55
C ARG A 1001 -0.35 18.98 -27.52
N ASN A 1002 -1.35 18.14 -27.84
CA ASN A 1002 -2.07 17.30 -26.85
C ASN A 1002 -1.88 15.76 -26.95
N GLY A 1003 -0.98 15.26 -27.80
CA GLY A 1003 -0.39 13.92 -27.63
C GLY A 1003 -1.12 12.71 -28.22
N TYR A 1004 -2.11 12.85 -29.10
CA TYR A 1004 -2.75 11.73 -29.84
C TYR A 1004 -3.33 12.17 -31.20
N LEU A 1005 -3.55 11.26 -32.17
CA LEU A 1005 -4.11 11.55 -33.51
C LEU A 1005 -5.38 10.72 -33.82
N LEU A 1006 -5.32 9.40 -33.72
CA LEU A 1006 -6.47 8.50 -33.93
C LEU A 1006 -6.85 7.80 -32.64
N THR A 1007 -8.15 7.67 -32.39
CA THR A 1007 -8.72 6.97 -31.22
C THR A 1007 -9.32 5.62 -31.56
N GLU A 1008 -9.82 5.42 -32.79
CA GLU A 1008 -10.44 4.17 -33.25
C GLU A 1008 -10.34 4.05 -34.79
N VAL A 1009 -10.26 2.82 -35.32
CA VAL A 1009 -10.27 2.50 -36.75
C VAL A 1009 -11.23 1.34 -37.02
N GLU A 1010 -12.14 1.52 -37.98
CA GLU A 1010 -13.14 0.52 -38.36
C GLU A 1010 -13.09 0.19 -39.84
N LEU A 1011 -13.41 -1.06 -40.18
CA LEU A 1011 -13.60 -1.55 -41.55
C LEU A 1011 -14.97 -2.21 -41.70
N TYR A 1012 -15.67 -1.94 -42.81
CA TYR A 1012 -16.97 -2.51 -43.17
C TYR A 1012 -17.03 -3.01 -44.62
#